data_AF-A0A8J7QLL7-F1
#
_entry.id   AF-A0A8J7QLL7-F1
#
_cell.length_a   1.000
_cell.length_b   1.000
_cell.length_c   1.000
_cell.angle_alpha   90.00
_cell.angle_beta   90.00
_cell.angle_gamma   90.00
#
_symmetry.space_group_name_H-M   'P 1'
#
loop_
_entity.id
_entity.type
_entity.pdbx_description
1 polymer ?
#
loop_
_entity_poly.entity_id
_entity_poly.type
_entity_poly.pdbx_seq_one_letter_code
_entity_poly.pdbx_strand_id
1 'polypeptide(L)'
;MGTYCKPNSRNSGFNLMLDRFEKSLRRKIRCGDLPFLGMYHTEFKSTDHLIRNKLAAHKRHHDPVAFLTDCFYRWPALFGAYLTNLLYTHYGETSTKAVYCHLEEGFGFKLSHGARRELYKSFLHVCATLRLPPTPQHTQSAYMVRLYLSQVGVPTTALPRLVKGMFAFAKEHGLPSPDDDAALIAWQQHYLAMNGAAHSAGTRAALHNDTNAYYTRWFLDTWHQKKETQPETNPFFAALEQQIAPLRAAAVLVEAALNLPSIRWDGNDYGLFLPPRDNAPWHLSLDDQPSTVYPEQDGVLFPLTAERFSRITADCTIGPVSWSDELWPGPAGNRFLVFPARGGDLIARGKLFRADQAGELGLTLDPGAYVVLSEFQPLGLPSQPFGFDPELHVTELDLRPGAEVVFRYGRAAAHFAGFHTTALSLDGAYHQPLKGRGFFQSNNCHLLIDWAGQEKENDEDRFHLVVRCETWRQTLPVDPEDDPRIHLDFEGCPTGMRQVVFELRREGHGRAEARLSALVWVGLQRVTGGAFHGAATNFVSESSENCEQRADGIGCRDRHHRTMEPAFALSDKRTLRFRFALPGLFLSLREQGAKIDAERFIPLGSECALRGETRRRLTVYYQEPAVLQLGDYLARPDFPRKGCFSVDTAAFIDAVQPGNNGLWLVPEQGPRVLLATWFHPHTVADSSVETGLNHIIWRFYPRAVMFELAAELENLITGQTTRWSGKSYEQPPGGGDEPLMRFEGETSPNRAGLYENRLILTTDDLDSGLYRVSVQGRIGSRWGLLTDARAGRETLVFVKSNKQIQPIQAAEILWAAGPPVHGEARLNRFLRLHRLLASHHAEGAWARMEPLTPLWCEELAALDPAALSDELVCQWVRECLNAGAAHAPAGWLPHWNPAAFRPHFFAQPAARYRTLLPRDRNASFSDCRNMVFQMAVWAGGDLHGLAKSGRLHPVFWGGFRNLAEAQQDAAELRGFCLARYQEAMGRLALDDTWRWLRRASWQPGEQDYLGPHHLRYALAALGRHFQRDSPGDYPYAGKALFFATQVGRALGETRAGQAHPGPDRVSFTAPAGTLFSSETPERTDQEALAPAHQLIALLAKACRWETRAQGVLEALMAQMTAASAGSPLDTRKRLGFLLYLGFDLFGFYLLFWELIFRFDHDGGRP
;
A
#
# COMPACT_ATOMS: atom_id res chain seq x y z
N MET A 1 54.66 37.51 -69.11
CA MET A 1 53.53 36.69 -69.59
C MET A 1 52.59 36.46 -68.43
N GLY A 2 51.51 37.25 -68.38
CA GLY A 2 50.42 37.01 -67.43
C GLY A 2 49.37 36.11 -68.06
N THR A 3 48.99 35.05 -67.37
CA THR A 3 47.73 34.35 -67.60
C THR A 3 46.99 34.28 -66.27
N TYR A 4 46.14 35.29 -66.06
CA TYR A 4 45.05 35.26 -65.11
C TYR A 4 44.13 34.08 -65.45
N CYS A 5 44.18 33.00 -64.66
CA CYS A 5 43.06 32.07 -64.58
C CYS A 5 41.94 32.77 -63.80
N LYS A 6 40.90 33.22 -64.54
CA LYS A 6 39.64 33.69 -63.97
C LYS A 6 39.11 32.66 -62.95
N PRO A 7 38.61 33.08 -61.77
CA PRO A 7 37.81 32.18 -60.95
C PRO A 7 36.55 31.82 -61.76
N ASN A 8 36.25 30.52 -61.84
CA ASN A 8 35.04 29.99 -62.47
C ASN A 8 33.79 30.65 -61.83
N SER A 9 33.26 31.70 -62.46
CA SER A 9 32.08 32.46 -61.98
C SER A 9 30.80 31.63 -61.89
N ARG A 10 30.77 30.44 -62.52
CA ARG A 10 29.67 29.48 -62.38
C ARG A 10 29.67 28.72 -61.05
N ASN A 11 30.83 28.50 -60.41
CA ASN A 11 30.90 27.81 -59.11
C ASN A 11 30.56 28.73 -57.93
N SER A 12 30.82 30.05 -58.04
CA SER A 12 30.51 31.00 -56.96
C SER A 12 29.00 31.23 -56.80
N GLY A 13 28.27 31.40 -57.91
CA GLY A 13 26.80 31.57 -57.87
C GLY A 13 26.06 30.34 -57.34
N PHE A 14 26.59 29.14 -57.61
CA PHE A 14 26.01 27.88 -57.14
C PHE A 14 26.21 27.70 -55.62
N ASN A 15 27.42 27.96 -55.12
CA ASN A 15 27.70 27.94 -53.69
C ASN A 15 26.87 28.99 -52.93
N LEU A 16 26.66 30.17 -53.52
CA LEU A 16 25.85 31.24 -52.90
C LEU A 16 24.37 30.82 -52.72
N MET A 17 23.82 30.04 -53.67
CA MET A 17 22.48 29.48 -53.56
C MET A 17 22.40 28.39 -52.47
N LEU A 18 23.42 27.53 -52.37
CA LEU A 18 23.51 26.53 -51.29
C LEU A 18 23.65 27.21 -49.92
N ASP A 19 24.47 28.26 -49.80
CA ASP A 19 24.63 29.04 -48.56
C ASP A 19 23.30 29.69 -48.11
N ARG A 20 22.52 30.21 -49.06
CA ARG A 20 21.20 30.80 -48.76
C ARG A 20 20.22 29.75 -48.26
N PHE A 21 20.22 28.57 -48.89
CA PHE A 21 19.34 27.48 -48.50
C PHE A 21 19.75 26.85 -47.17
N GLU A 22 21.04 26.63 -46.94
CA GLU A 22 21.61 26.22 -45.64
C GLU A 22 21.14 27.16 -44.53
N LYS A 23 21.29 28.49 -44.70
CA LYS A 23 20.82 29.46 -43.70
C LYS A 23 19.31 29.38 -43.46
N SER A 24 18.51 29.23 -44.52
CA SER A 24 17.06 29.11 -44.41
C SER A 24 16.64 27.82 -43.69
N LEU A 25 17.22 26.69 -44.08
CA LEU A 25 16.91 25.38 -43.51
C LEU A 25 17.41 25.28 -42.07
N ARG A 26 18.61 25.77 -41.76
CA ARG A 26 19.14 25.85 -40.40
C ARG A 26 18.23 26.71 -39.50
N ARG A 27 17.71 27.83 -40.01
CA ARG A 27 16.70 28.63 -39.30
C ARG A 27 15.41 27.84 -39.06
N LYS A 28 14.89 27.12 -40.08
CA LYS A 28 13.70 26.29 -39.93
C LYS A 28 13.90 25.15 -38.93
N ILE A 29 15.06 24.51 -38.92
CA ILE A 29 15.41 23.45 -37.96
C ILE A 29 15.49 24.00 -36.53
N ARG A 30 16.06 25.20 -36.35
CA ARG A 30 16.17 25.84 -35.03
C ARG A 30 14.82 26.33 -34.51
N CYS A 31 14.06 27.03 -35.35
CA CYS A 31 12.79 27.66 -34.96
C CYS A 31 11.58 26.71 -35.07
N GLY A 32 11.73 25.53 -35.66
CA GLY A 32 10.66 24.57 -35.88
C GLY A 32 10.54 23.52 -34.78
N ASP A 33 9.35 22.92 -34.68
CA ASP A 33 9.02 21.91 -33.66
C ASP A 33 9.25 20.46 -34.13
N LEU A 34 9.71 20.25 -35.37
CA LEU A 34 9.89 18.90 -35.93
C LEU A 34 11.09 18.19 -35.26
N PRO A 35 10.91 17.00 -34.66
CA PRO A 35 11.95 16.33 -33.88
C PRO A 35 13.08 15.69 -34.69
N PHE A 36 12.85 15.43 -35.99
CA PHE A 36 13.77 14.68 -36.86
C PHE A 36 14.07 15.43 -38.16
N LEU A 37 15.32 15.35 -38.64
CA LEU A 37 15.76 15.98 -39.89
C LEU A 37 15.00 15.50 -41.13
N GLY A 38 14.63 14.21 -41.19
CA GLY A 38 13.91 13.64 -42.33
C GLY A 38 12.52 14.26 -42.54
N MET A 39 11.92 14.86 -41.51
CA MET A 39 10.61 15.51 -41.63
C MET A 39 10.64 16.80 -42.47
N TYR A 40 11.83 17.39 -42.70
CA TYR A 40 12.03 18.55 -43.58
C TYR A 40 12.08 18.19 -45.08
N HIS A 41 11.66 16.98 -45.48
CA HIS A 41 11.65 16.49 -46.86
C HIS A 41 11.00 17.43 -47.88
N THR A 42 9.97 18.19 -47.48
CA THR A 42 9.24 19.12 -48.36
C THR A 42 10.09 20.29 -48.84
N GLU A 43 11.13 20.64 -48.09
CA GLU A 43 12.08 21.69 -48.45
C GLU A 43 12.90 21.33 -49.70
N PHE A 44 13.07 20.03 -49.98
CA PHE A 44 13.93 19.55 -51.07
C PHE A 44 13.24 19.46 -52.44
N LYS A 45 11.91 19.64 -52.54
CA LYS A 45 11.17 19.52 -53.81
C LYS A 45 11.70 20.43 -54.92
N SER A 46 12.17 21.63 -54.59
CA SER A 46 12.72 22.60 -55.56
C SER A 46 14.25 22.65 -55.60
N THR A 47 14.95 22.02 -54.65
CA THR A 47 16.41 22.16 -54.49
C THR A 47 17.19 20.85 -54.63
N ASP A 48 16.53 19.71 -54.78
CA ASP A 48 17.16 18.39 -55.00
C ASP A 48 18.14 18.42 -56.20
N HIS A 49 17.75 19.06 -57.30
CA HIS A 49 18.60 19.20 -58.48
C HIS A 49 19.91 19.99 -58.19
N LEU A 50 19.88 20.94 -57.24
CA LEU A 50 21.08 21.69 -56.86
C LEU A 50 22.05 20.80 -56.07
N ILE A 51 21.53 19.98 -55.16
CA ILE A 51 22.34 19.05 -54.36
C ILE A 51 22.94 17.96 -55.26
N ARG A 52 22.13 17.36 -56.14
CA ARG A 52 22.60 16.35 -57.11
C ARG A 52 23.66 16.91 -58.07
N ASN A 53 23.52 18.14 -58.53
CA ASN A 53 24.53 18.79 -59.37
C ASN A 53 25.84 19.06 -58.60
N LYS A 54 25.73 19.44 -57.31
CA LYS A 54 26.91 19.60 -56.43
C LYS A 54 27.60 18.26 -56.20
N LEU A 55 26.82 17.22 -55.90
CA LEU A 55 27.32 15.86 -55.73
C LEU A 55 27.96 15.37 -57.02
N ALA A 56 27.36 15.55 -58.21
CA ALA A 56 27.94 15.14 -59.49
C ALA A 56 29.30 15.78 -59.81
N ALA A 57 29.63 16.93 -59.19
CA ALA A 57 30.95 17.55 -59.30
C ALA A 57 32.07 16.72 -58.63
N HIS A 58 31.73 15.73 -57.79
CA HIS A 58 32.69 14.78 -57.21
C HIS A 58 33.49 14.04 -58.28
N LYS A 59 32.94 13.86 -59.50
CA LYS A 59 33.64 13.24 -60.64
C LYS A 59 34.93 13.99 -61.05
N ARG A 60 35.13 15.21 -60.55
CA ARG A 60 36.33 16.03 -60.75
C ARG A 60 37.31 15.97 -59.58
N HIS A 61 36.97 15.26 -58.50
CA HIS A 61 37.80 15.09 -57.30
C HIS A 61 38.38 13.68 -57.23
N HIS A 62 39.60 13.55 -56.73
CA HIS A 62 40.31 12.27 -56.61
C HIS A 62 39.76 11.38 -55.47
N ASP A 63 39.04 11.98 -54.52
CA ASP A 63 38.37 11.31 -53.39
C ASP A 63 36.93 11.84 -53.20
N PRO A 64 35.90 11.10 -53.63
CA PRO A 64 34.49 11.47 -53.47
C PRO A 64 34.03 11.58 -52.02
N VAL A 65 34.67 10.85 -51.09
CA VAL A 65 34.29 10.80 -49.67
C VAL A 65 34.77 12.06 -48.97
N ALA A 66 36.03 12.47 -49.19
CA ALA A 66 36.55 13.73 -48.67
C ALA A 66 35.72 14.93 -49.16
N PHE A 67 35.26 14.91 -50.41
CA PHE A 67 34.36 15.94 -50.94
C PHE A 67 32.99 15.95 -50.24
N LEU A 68 32.41 14.78 -49.98
CA LEU A 68 31.14 14.66 -49.25
C LEU A 68 31.30 15.14 -47.79
N THR A 69 32.41 14.78 -47.14
CA THR A 69 32.77 15.27 -45.80
C THR A 69 32.86 16.80 -45.77
N ASP A 70 33.57 17.44 -46.70
CA ASP A 70 33.64 18.91 -46.82
C ASP A 70 32.23 19.53 -46.96
N CYS A 71 31.33 18.88 -47.71
CA CYS A 71 29.96 19.34 -47.84
C CYS A 71 29.17 19.27 -46.51
N PHE A 72 29.36 18.23 -45.70
CA PHE A 72 28.74 18.13 -44.36
C PHE A 72 29.27 19.19 -43.37
N TYR A 73 30.57 19.52 -43.45
CA TYR A 73 31.15 20.59 -42.63
C TYR A 73 30.67 21.98 -43.06
N ARG A 74 30.53 22.22 -44.37
CA ARG A 74 30.20 23.54 -44.92
C ARG A 74 28.70 23.84 -44.93
N TRP A 75 27.87 22.82 -45.18
CA TRP A 75 26.40 22.92 -45.25
C TRP A 75 25.72 21.81 -44.44
N PRO A 76 25.88 21.81 -43.11
CA PRO A 76 25.42 20.73 -42.24
C PRO A 76 23.90 20.54 -42.27
N ALA A 77 23.08 21.61 -42.26
CA ALA A 77 21.62 21.49 -42.31
C ALA A 77 21.17 20.86 -43.63
N LEU A 78 21.73 21.32 -44.75
CA LEU A 78 21.39 20.87 -46.08
C LEU A 78 21.75 19.40 -46.30
N PHE A 79 23.02 19.03 -46.09
CA PHE A 79 23.48 17.66 -46.36
C PHE A 79 23.01 16.67 -45.29
N GLY A 80 22.86 17.12 -44.04
CA GLY A 80 22.22 16.35 -42.97
C GLY A 80 20.79 15.96 -43.32
N ALA A 81 19.95 16.95 -43.62
CA ALA A 81 18.56 16.71 -43.97
C ALA A 81 18.40 15.99 -45.32
N TYR A 82 19.29 16.22 -46.29
CA TYR A 82 19.31 15.47 -47.55
C TYR A 82 19.60 13.98 -47.33
N LEU A 83 20.61 13.63 -46.53
CA LEU A 83 20.91 12.25 -46.17
C LEU A 83 19.70 11.57 -45.54
N THR A 84 19.07 12.22 -44.55
CA THR A 84 17.89 11.66 -43.89
C THR A 84 16.68 11.61 -44.81
N ASN A 85 16.56 12.52 -45.79
CA ASN A 85 15.49 12.52 -46.78
C ASN A 85 15.58 11.34 -47.77
N LEU A 86 16.80 10.98 -48.19
CA LEU A 86 17.03 9.77 -49.01
C LEU A 86 16.54 8.51 -48.28
N LEU A 87 16.76 8.45 -46.97
CA LEU A 87 16.26 7.36 -46.15
C LEU A 87 14.75 7.49 -45.87
N TYR A 88 14.24 8.68 -45.63
CA TYR A 88 12.81 8.96 -45.40
C TYR A 88 11.93 8.51 -46.56
N THR A 89 12.43 8.71 -47.79
CA THR A 89 11.68 8.43 -49.02
C THR A 89 11.75 6.96 -49.44
N HIS A 90 12.88 6.28 -49.23
CA HIS A 90 13.13 4.96 -49.82
C HIS A 90 13.28 3.81 -48.80
N TYR A 91 13.54 4.11 -47.52
CA TYR A 91 13.78 3.07 -46.51
C TYR A 91 12.46 2.49 -45.99
N GLY A 92 12.19 1.21 -46.31
CA GLY A 92 11.03 0.48 -45.81
C GLY A 92 10.17 -0.23 -46.87
N GLU A 93 10.47 -0.04 -48.17
CA GLU A 93 9.69 -0.64 -49.26
C GLU A 93 10.06 -2.10 -49.57
N THR A 94 11.30 -2.56 -49.32
CA THR A 94 11.75 -3.88 -49.80
C THR A 94 12.68 -4.72 -48.90
N SER A 95 13.47 -4.16 -47.96
CA SER A 95 14.17 -4.95 -46.90
C SER A 95 14.86 -4.08 -45.82
N THR A 96 15.25 -4.69 -44.69
CA THR A 96 15.84 -4.03 -43.50
C THR A 96 17.33 -3.64 -43.63
N LYS A 97 18.05 -4.09 -44.66
CA LYS A 97 19.52 -3.94 -44.78
C LYS A 97 20.01 -2.95 -45.84
N ALA A 98 19.11 -2.21 -46.50
CA ALA A 98 19.44 -1.39 -47.67
C ALA A 98 19.88 0.07 -47.39
N VAL A 99 20.20 0.46 -46.15
CA VAL A 99 20.55 1.87 -45.81
C VAL A 99 21.67 2.40 -46.70
N TYR A 100 22.80 1.69 -46.79
CA TYR A 100 23.90 2.12 -47.63
C TYR A 100 23.57 2.03 -49.13
N CYS A 101 22.67 1.15 -49.56
CA CYS A 101 22.25 1.09 -50.97
C CYS A 101 21.55 2.39 -51.38
N HIS A 102 20.62 2.90 -50.57
CA HIS A 102 19.92 4.16 -50.84
C HIS A 102 20.85 5.37 -50.75
N LEU A 103 21.81 5.35 -49.82
CA LEU A 103 22.83 6.40 -49.72
C LEU A 103 23.78 6.40 -50.93
N GLU A 104 24.28 5.23 -51.34
CA GLU A 104 25.15 5.07 -52.51
C GLU A 104 24.45 5.48 -53.81
N GLU A 105 23.15 5.17 -53.95
CA GLU A 105 22.32 5.62 -55.07
C GLU A 105 22.11 7.14 -55.05
N GLY A 106 21.75 7.71 -53.89
CA GLY A 106 21.51 9.15 -53.73
C GLY A 106 22.77 10.02 -53.83
N PHE A 107 23.94 9.48 -53.51
CA PHE A 107 25.24 10.14 -53.68
C PHE A 107 25.86 9.90 -55.07
N GLY A 108 25.47 8.81 -55.75
CA GLY A 108 25.94 8.44 -57.08
C GLY A 108 27.30 7.74 -57.11
N PHE A 109 27.76 7.18 -55.98
CA PHE A 109 29.01 6.41 -55.88
C PHE A 109 28.97 5.40 -54.71
N LYS A 110 29.81 4.35 -54.77
CA LYS A 110 29.86 3.29 -53.74
C LYS A 110 30.72 3.68 -52.53
N LEU A 111 30.31 3.28 -51.32
CA LEU A 111 31.00 3.60 -50.07
C LEU A 111 31.79 2.39 -49.55
N SER A 112 33.12 2.52 -49.49
CA SER A 112 34.00 1.56 -48.82
C SER A 112 33.77 1.53 -47.30
N HIS A 113 34.26 0.50 -46.59
CA HIS A 113 34.10 0.43 -45.14
C HIS A 113 34.72 1.64 -44.41
N GLY A 114 35.90 2.11 -44.83
CA GLY A 114 36.53 3.32 -44.29
C GLY A 114 35.69 4.58 -44.57
N ALA A 115 35.12 4.68 -45.78
CA ALA A 115 34.25 5.79 -46.17
C ALA A 115 32.97 5.88 -45.33
N ARG A 116 32.39 4.73 -44.95
CA ARG A 116 31.22 4.67 -44.07
C ARG A 116 31.51 5.24 -42.69
N ARG A 117 32.72 5.03 -42.17
CA ARG A 117 33.15 5.57 -40.87
C ARG A 117 33.37 7.09 -40.91
N GLU A 118 33.94 7.60 -42.00
CA GLU A 118 34.09 9.05 -42.20
C GLU A 118 32.76 9.76 -42.43
N LEU A 119 31.83 9.14 -43.19
CA LEU A 119 30.46 9.62 -43.31
C LEU A 119 29.77 9.69 -41.94
N TYR A 120 29.94 8.66 -41.12
CA TYR A 120 29.40 8.62 -39.76
C TYR A 120 29.94 9.75 -38.89
N LYS A 121 31.25 9.99 -38.87
CA LYS A 121 31.87 11.11 -38.14
C LYS A 121 31.37 12.46 -38.64
N SER A 122 31.21 12.61 -39.95
CA SER A 122 30.71 13.84 -40.56
C SER A 122 29.25 14.09 -40.19
N PHE A 123 28.43 13.04 -40.15
CA PHE A 123 27.03 13.14 -39.72
C PHE A 123 26.91 13.36 -38.20
N LEU A 124 27.80 12.78 -37.39
CA LEU A 124 27.93 13.13 -35.96
C LEU A 124 28.23 14.63 -35.79
N HIS A 125 29.17 15.16 -36.58
CA HIS A 125 29.46 16.60 -36.57
C HIS A 125 28.24 17.43 -36.96
N VAL A 126 27.43 16.96 -37.92
CA VAL A 126 26.16 17.62 -38.27
C VAL A 126 25.18 17.58 -37.11
N CYS A 127 24.96 16.44 -36.46
CA CYS A 127 24.10 16.35 -35.29
C CYS A 127 24.58 17.31 -34.20
N ALA A 128 25.88 17.38 -33.92
CA ALA A 128 26.44 18.34 -32.97
C ALA A 128 26.22 19.80 -33.40
N THR A 129 26.48 20.13 -34.68
CA THR A 129 26.36 21.50 -35.21
C THR A 129 24.91 21.99 -35.27
N LEU A 130 23.96 21.06 -35.48
CA LEU A 130 22.53 21.30 -35.47
C LEU A 130 21.89 21.09 -34.08
N ARG A 131 22.69 20.71 -33.07
CA ARG A 131 22.25 20.41 -31.69
C ARG A 131 21.12 19.38 -31.64
N LEU A 132 21.26 18.31 -32.40
CA LEU A 132 20.37 17.16 -32.39
C LEU A 132 20.95 16.08 -31.47
N PRO A 133 20.12 15.39 -30.68
CA PRO A 133 20.61 14.38 -29.74
C PRO A 133 21.37 13.29 -30.50
N PRO A 134 22.69 13.10 -30.26
CA PRO A 134 23.43 12.01 -30.86
C PRO A 134 23.04 10.69 -30.17
N THR A 135 22.83 9.63 -30.93
CA THR A 135 22.63 8.29 -30.34
C THR A 135 23.91 7.82 -29.64
N PRO A 136 23.86 7.28 -28.41
CA PRO A 136 25.05 7.29 -27.52
C PRO A 136 26.08 6.18 -27.74
N GLN A 137 25.91 5.21 -28.63
CA GLN A 137 26.63 3.94 -28.48
C GLN A 137 27.58 3.64 -29.64
N HIS A 138 28.89 3.84 -29.43
CA HIS A 138 29.97 3.34 -30.29
C HIS A 138 30.17 1.81 -30.18
N THR A 139 29.54 1.16 -29.20
CA THR A 139 29.83 -0.21 -28.77
C THR A 139 28.87 -1.28 -29.32
N GLN A 140 27.80 -0.90 -30.02
CA GLN A 140 26.85 -1.85 -30.61
C GLN A 140 27.10 -2.15 -32.10
N SER A 141 26.75 -3.37 -32.54
CA SER A 141 26.73 -3.71 -33.97
C SER A 141 25.78 -2.77 -34.74
N ALA A 142 26.23 -2.28 -35.90
CA ALA A 142 25.51 -1.33 -36.76
C ALA A 142 25.25 0.09 -36.16
N TYR A 143 26.05 0.54 -35.19
CA TYR A 143 25.95 1.89 -34.59
C TYR A 143 25.87 3.05 -35.61
N MET A 144 26.62 2.97 -36.71
CA MET A 144 26.62 3.99 -37.77
C MET A 144 25.24 4.14 -38.42
N VAL A 145 24.59 3.01 -38.69
CA VAL A 145 23.26 2.99 -39.32
C VAL A 145 22.19 3.47 -38.35
N ARG A 146 22.31 3.12 -37.07
CA ARG A 146 21.39 3.57 -36.02
C ARG A 146 21.38 5.10 -35.89
N LEU A 147 22.53 5.76 -36.00
CA LEU A 147 22.60 7.22 -35.99
C LEU A 147 21.88 7.86 -37.16
N TYR A 148 21.98 7.31 -38.37
CA TYR A 148 21.24 7.86 -39.51
C TYR A 148 19.73 7.69 -39.32
N LEU A 149 19.30 6.48 -38.95
CA LEU A 149 17.89 6.15 -38.74
C LEU A 149 17.26 6.91 -37.57
N SER A 150 18.03 7.28 -36.54
CA SER A 150 17.51 8.07 -35.42
C SER A 150 17.07 9.49 -35.81
N GLN A 151 17.51 10.00 -36.96
CA GLN A 151 17.16 11.33 -37.47
C GLN A 151 16.20 11.31 -38.67
N VAL A 152 15.68 10.14 -39.09
CA VAL A 152 14.76 10.02 -40.23
C VAL A 152 13.32 10.40 -39.86
N GLY A 153 12.82 9.93 -38.72
CA GLY A 153 11.40 10.08 -38.35
C GLY A 153 10.46 9.10 -39.07
N VAL A 154 9.14 9.28 -38.94
CA VAL A 154 8.11 8.42 -39.54
C VAL A 154 7.78 8.90 -40.97
N PRO A 155 7.94 8.05 -42.01
CA PRO A 155 7.58 8.37 -43.38
C PRO A 155 6.09 8.70 -43.54
N THR A 156 5.74 9.65 -44.42
CA THR A 156 4.33 9.99 -44.73
C THR A 156 3.55 8.79 -45.26
N THR A 157 4.20 7.86 -45.96
CA THR A 157 3.60 6.61 -46.45
C THR A 157 3.20 5.64 -45.33
N ALA A 158 3.82 5.75 -44.15
CA ALA A 158 3.51 4.92 -42.99
C ALA A 158 2.39 5.51 -42.11
N LEU A 159 2.03 6.79 -42.30
CA LEU A 159 1.03 7.49 -41.48
C LEU A 159 -0.34 6.83 -41.44
N PRO A 160 -0.97 6.40 -42.56
CA PRO A 160 -2.30 5.79 -42.51
C PRO A 160 -2.34 4.55 -41.62
N ARG A 161 -1.28 3.74 -41.67
CA ARG A 161 -1.15 2.52 -40.85
C ARG A 161 -0.87 2.85 -39.39
N LEU A 162 -0.05 3.87 -39.11
CA LEU A 162 0.23 4.35 -37.76
C LEU A 162 -1.03 4.91 -37.09
N VAL A 163 -1.76 5.81 -37.75
CA VAL A 163 -3.00 6.41 -37.21
C VAL A 163 -4.07 5.35 -36.96
N LYS A 164 -4.27 4.43 -37.92
CA LYS A 164 -5.24 3.33 -37.75
C LYS A 164 -4.86 2.41 -36.59
N GLY A 165 -3.58 2.11 -36.41
CA GLY A 165 -3.07 1.33 -35.28
C GLY A 165 -3.27 2.06 -33.95
N MET A 166 -2.84 3.34 -33.86
CA MET A 166 -3.00 4.17 -32.67
C MET A 166 -4.48 4.34 -32.29
N PHE A 167 -5.38 4.52 -33.26
CA PHE A 167 -6.81 4.60 -33.02
C PHE A 167 -7.41 3.27 -32.52
N ALA A 168 -7.06 2.14 -33.15
CA ALA A 168 -7.52 0.83 -32.69
C ALA A 168 -7.04 0.54 -31.27
N PHE A 169 -5.78 0.86 -30.98
CA PHE A 169 -5.19 0.74 -29.66
C PHE A 169 -5.86 1.66 -28.64
N ALA A 170 -6.14 2.91 -28.99
CA ALA A 170 -6.86 3.86 -28.15
C ALA A 170 -8.29 3.41 -27.84
N LYS A 171 -8.98 2.80 -28.81
CA LYS A 171 -10.34 2.26 -28.62
C LYS A 171 -10.36 1.13 -27.61
N GLU A 172 -9.29 0.34 -27.55
CA GLU A 172 -9.18 -0.84 -26.68
C GLU A 172 -8.64 -0.49 -25.28
N HIS A 173 -7.65 0.41 -25.22
CA HIS A 173 -6.85 0.68 -24.00
C HIS A 173 -6.99 2.10 -23.45
N GLY A 174 -7.74 3.00 -24.11
CA GLY A 174 -7.90 4.39 -23.71
C GLY A 174 -6.78 5.32 -24.19
N LEU A 175 -6.92 6.61 -23.89
CA LEU A 175 -5.97 7.67 -24.28
C LEU A 175 -5.15 8.14 -23.07
N PRO A 176 -3.84 8.40 -23.22
CA PRO A 176 -3.05 9.03 -22.19
C PRO A 176 -3.38 10.53 -22.09
N SER A 177 -3.10 11.13 -20.94
CA SER A 177 -3.26 12.58 -20.76
C SER A 177 -2.16 13.35 -21.50
N PRO A 178 -2.49 14.43 -22.25
CA PRO A 178 -1.50 15.18 -23.02
C PRO A 178 -0.48 15.95 -22.16
N ASP A 179 -0.79 16.13 -20.87
CA ASP A 179 0.06 16.85 -19.90
C ASP A 179 0.79 15.91 -18.93
N ASP A 180 0.69 14.59 -19.15
CA ASP A 180 1.38 13.54 -18.39
C ASP A 180 2.41 12.85 -19.28
N ASP A 181 3.65 13.34 -19.22
CA ASP A 181 4.72 12.91 -20.12
C ASP A 181 5.08 11.43 -19.92
N ALA A 182 5.05 10.95 -18.68
CA ALA A 182 5.29 9.54 -18.36
C ALA A 182 4.19 8.64 -18.96
N ALA A 183 2.91 9.05 -18.85
CA ALA A 183 1.82 8.28 -19.44
C ALA A 183 1.86 8.25 -20.98
N LEU A 184 2.29 9.35 -21.61
CA LEU A 184 2.45 9.42 -23.07
C LEU A 184 3.53 8.46 -23.57
N ILE A 185 4.70 8.46 -22.92
CA ILE A 185 5.80 7.56 -23.25
C ILE A 185 5.39 6.11 -22.99
N ALA A 186 4.78 5.81 -21.84
CA ALA A 186 4.30 4.47 -21.50
C ALA A 186 3.28 3.96 -22.52
N TRP A 187 2.32 4.78 -22.93
CA TRP A 187 1.33 4.42 -23.96
C TRP A 187 2.01 4.10 -25.30
N GLN A 188 2.98 4.93 -25.73
CA GLN A 188 3.72 4.72 -26.97
C GLN A 188 4.54 3.42 -26.93
N GLN A 189 5.18 3.12 -25.80
CA GLN A 189 5.95 1.89 -25.62
C GLN A 189 5.05 0.65 -25.64
N HIS A 190 3.88 0.69 -24.98
CA HIS A 190 2.92 -0.42 -25.03
C HIS A 190 2.34 -0.61 -26.43
N TYR A 191 2.01 0.49 -27.11
CA TYR A 191 1.61 0.45 -28.52
C TYR A 191 2.67 -0.25 -29.38
N LEU A 192 3.94 0.11 -29.20
CA LEU A 192 5.06 -0.53 -29.91
C LEU A 192 5.26 -2.00 -29.56
N ALA A 193 5.05 -2.39 -28.30
CA ALA A 193 5.18 -3.78 -27.87
C ALA A 193 4.10 -4.66 -28.54
N MET A 194 2.85 -4.21 -28.56
CA MET A 194 1.73 -4.98 -29.12
C MET A 194 1.61 -4.89 -30.65
N ASN A 195 1.85 -3.71 -31.22
CA ASN A 195 1.63 -3.44 -32.65
C ASN A 195 2.93 -3.25 -33.45
N GLY A 196 4.10 -3.36 -32.82
CA GLY A 196 5.39 -3.10 -33.46
C GLY A 196 5.65 -3.97 -34.70
N ALA A 197 5.22 -5.24 -34.69
CA ALA A 197 5.35 -6.13 -35.84
C ALA A 197 4.57 -5.65 -37.08
N ALA A 198 3.54 -4.82 -36.89
CA ALA A 198 2.80 -4.20 -37.99
C ALA A 198 3.55 -3.02 -38.62
N HIS A 199 4.65 -2.54 -38.04
CA HIS A 199 5.39 -1.38 -38.55
C HIS A 199 6.75 -1.76 -39.15
N SER A 200 7.19 -0.97 -40.13
CA SER A 200 8.55 -1.12 -40.69
C SER A 200 9.61 -0.89 -39.60
N ALA A 201 10.80 -1.47 -39.78
CA ALA A 201 11.91 -1.28 -38.83
C ALA A 201 12.26 0.21 -38.62
N GLY A 202 12.19 1.03 -39.67
CA GLY A 202 12.38 2.48 -39.59
C GLY A 202 11.30 3.19 -38.76
N THR A 203 10.02 2.84 -38.95
CA THR A 203 8.91 3.41 -38.15
C THR A 203 9.02 3.03 -36.69
N ARG A 204 9.37 1.75 -36.40
CA ARG A 204 9.63 1.30 -35.02
C ARG A 204 10.79 2.05 -34.38
N ALA A 205 11.89 2.24 -35.11
CA ALA A 205 13.05 2.98 -34.60
C ALA A 205 12.70 4.45 -34.36
N ALA A 206 11.94 5.09 -35.26
CA ALA A 206 11.51 6.48 -35.10
C ALA A 206 10.62 6.68 -33.86
N LEU A 207 9.64 5.80 -33.63
CA LEU A 207 8.80 5.84 -32.44
C LEU A 207 9.58 5.45 -31.17
N HIS A 208 10.55 4.54 -31.24
CA HIS A 208 11.39 4.18 -30.09
C HIS A 208 12.33 5.33 -29.68
N ASN A 209 12.85 6.07 -30.66
CA ASN A 209 13.72 7.22 -30.43
C ASN A 209 12.95 8.54 -30.16
N ASP A 210 11.62 8.51 -30.25
CA ASP A 210 10.77 9.65 -29.90
C ASP A 210 10.59 9.72 -28.38
N THR A 211 11.63 10.19 -27.69
CA THR A 211 11.69 10.29 -26.22
C THR A 211 10.68 11.27 -25.65
N ASN A 212 10.15 12.20 -26.45
CA ASN A 212 9.15 13.18 -26.05
C ASN A 212 7.72 12.79 -26.43
N ALA A 213 7.51 11.57 -26.93
CA ALA A 213 6.22 11.05 -27.42
C ALA A 213 5.50 12.04 -28.38
N TYR A 214 6.28 12.71 -29.22
CA TYR A 214 5.83 13.71 -30.17
C TYR A 214 4.70 13.20 -31.06
N TYR A 215 4.83 12.00 -31.64
CA TYR A 215 3.78 11.45 -32.52
C TYR A 215 2.49 11.14 -31.77
N THR A 216 2.59 10.63 -30.53
CA THR A 216 1.43 10.38 -29.66
C THR A 216 0.74 11.69 -29.27
N ARG A 217 1.50 12.72 -28.89
CA ARG A 217 0.95 14.04 -28.58
C ARG A 217 0.22 14.64 -29.76
N TRP A 218 0.78 14.54 -30.96
CA TRP A 218 0.13 15.05 -32.16
C TRP A 218 -1.15 14.31 -32.50
N PHE A 219 -1.17 12.99 -32.35
CA PHE A 219 -2.39 12.21 -32.48
C PHE A 219 -3.48 12.73 -31.52
N LEU A 220 -3.13 13.01 -30.27
CA LEU A 220 -4.06 13.56 -29.27
C LEU A 220 -4.49 15.00 -29.59
N ASP A 221 -3.56 15.92 -29.86
CA ASP A 221 -3.87 17.32 -30.15
C ASP A 221 -4.80 17.44 -31.36
N THR A 222 -4.55 16.63 -32.39
CA THR A 222 -5.38 16.54 -33.60
C THR A 222 -6.74 15.92 -33.29
N TRP A 223 -6.79 14.88 -32.45
CA TRP A 223 -8.03 14.27 -31.98
C TRP A 223 -8.92 15.27 -31.21
N HIS A 224 -8.33 16.03 -30.27
CA HIS A 224 -9.00 17.02 -29.42
C HIS A 224 -9.20 18.39 -30.09
N GLN A 225 -8.76 18.59 -31.34
CA GLN A 225 -8.88 19.86 -32.08
C GLN A 225 -8.23 21.06 -31.39
N LYS A 226 -7.09 20.87 -30.69
CA LYS A 226 -6.34 21.99 -30.13
C LYS A 226 -5.71 22.81 -31.27
N LYS A 227 -6.23 24.03 -31.49
CA LYS A 227 -5.79 24.94 -32.57
C LYS A 227 -4.48 25.67 -32.28
N GLU A 228 -4.07 25.79 -31.02
CA GLU A 228 -2.93 26.63 -30.60
C GLU A 228 -1.54 26.12 -31.05
N THR A 229 -1.41 24.83 -31.42
CA THR A 229 -0.13 24.20 -31.79
C THR A 229 0.04 23.91 -33.28
N GLN A 230 -0.89 24.37 -34.14
CA GLN A 230 -0.85 24.03 -35.57
C GLN A 230 -0.15 25.12 -36.40
N PRO A 231 1.10 24.89 -36.88
CA PRO A 231 1.62 25.69 -37.98
C PRO A 231 0.81 25.34 -39.23
N GLU A 232 -0.04 26.28 -39.67
CA GLU A 232 -1.00 26.19 -40.80
C GLU A 232 -0.39 25.74 -42.16
N THR A 233 0.92 25.47 -42.23
CA THR A 233 1.68 25.24 -43.46
C THR A 233 2.39 23.89 -43.55
N ASN A 234 2.34 23.02 -42.54
CA ASN A 234 3.08 21.75 -42.59
C ASN A 234 2.23 20.59 -43.18
N PRO A 235 2.61 20.04 -44.36
CA PRO A 235 1.83 19.02 -45.09
C PRO A 235 1.73 17.67 -44.38
N PHE A 236 2.60 17.39 -43.40
CA PHE A 236 2.46 16.22 -42.55
C PHE A 236 1.17 16.30 -41.70
N PHE A 237 0.82 17.48 -41.17
CA PHE A 237 -0.41 17.65 -40.40
C PHE A 237 -1.66 17.54 -41.26
N ALA A 238 -1.64 18.11 -42.47
CA ALA A 238 -2.74 17.97 -43.40
C ALA A 238 -2.99 16.48 -43.73
N ALA A 239 -1.91 15.71 -43.92
CA ALA A 239 -2.00 14.26 -44.10
C ALA A 239 -2.53 13.55 -42.84
N LEU A 240 -2.13 13.96 -41.64
CA LEU A 240 -2.60 13.38 -40.38
C LEU A 240 -4.09 13.65 -40.13
N GLU A 241 -4.54 14.91 -40.27
CA GLU A 241 -5.96 15.30 -40.10
C GLU A 241 -6.84 14.59 -41.13
N GLN A 242 -6.37 14.41 -42.37
CA GLN A 242 -7.08 13.59 -43.37
C GLN A 242 -7.31 12.15 -42.93
N GLN A 243 -6.40 11.57 -42.13
CA GLN A 243 -6.58 10.22 -41.58
C GLN A 243 -7.44 10.19 -40.32
N ILE A 244 -7.36 11.22 -39.46
CA ILE A 244 -8.05 11.27 -38.17
C ILE A 244 -9.52 11.71 -38.30
N ALA A 245 -9.82 12.71 -39.15
CA ALA A 245 -11.16 13.25 -39.34
C ALA A 245 -12.26 12.19 -39.58
N PRO A 246 -12.09 11.19 -40.49
CA PRO A 246 -13.11 10.16 -40.69
C PRO A 246 -13.29 9.23 -39.49
N LEU A 247 -12.22 8.94 -38.73
CA LEU A 247 -12.28 8.11 -37.53
C LEU A 247 -12.99 8.82 -36.38
N ARG A 248 -12.74 10.12 -36.22
CA ARG A 248 -13.40 11.00 -35.24
C ARG A 248 -14.90 11.14 -35.49
N ALA A 249 -15.31 11.20 -36.76
CA ALA A 249 -16.74 11.24 -37.11
C ALA A 249 -17.46 9.90 -36.91
N ALA A 250 -16.74 8.78 -37.04
CA ALA A 250 -17.31 7.43 -37.00
C ALA A 250 -17.41 6.83 -35.58
N ALA A 251 -16.68 7.36 -34.61
CA ALA A 251 -16.62 6.78 -33.27
C ALA A 251 -16.27 7.81 -32.19
N VAL A 252 -16.86 7.63 -31.01
CA VAL A 252 -16.47 8.35 -29.80
C VAL A 252 -15.42 7.52 -29.08
N LEU A 253 -14.18 8.01 -29.03
CA LEU A 253 -13.21 7.52 -28.04
C LEU A 253 -13.61 8.13 -26.69
N VAL A 254 -13.98 7.29 -25.73
CA VAL A 254 -14.18 7.73 -24.36
C VAL A 254 -12.80 8.13 -23.82
N GLU A 255 -12.67 9.33 -23.26
CA GLU A 255 -11.49 9.79 -22.50
C GLU A 255 -11.39 9.03 -21.17
N ALA A 256 -11.38 7.70 -21.23
CA ALA A 256 -11.11 6.86 -20.08
C ALA A 256 -9.62 6.99 -19.74
N ALA A 257 -9.32 7.00 -18.44
CA ALA A 257 -7.95 6.84 -17.96
C ALA A 257 -7.34 5.59 -18.61
N LEU A 258 -6.04 5.67 -18.91
CA LEU A 258 -5.25 4.61 -19.53
C LEU A 258 -5.52 3.24 -18.84
N ASN A 259 -6.12 2.31 -19.57
CA ASN A 259 -6.58 1.02 -19.06
C ASN A 259 -5.58 -0.09 -19.38
N LEU A 260 -4.30 0.13 -19.03
CA LEU A 260 -3.22 -0.84 -19.21
C LEU A 260 -2.70 -1.32 -17.86
N PRO A 261 -2.59 -2.64 -17.65
CA PRO A 261 -1.80 -3.18 -16.55
C PRO A 261 -0.34 -2.75 -16.65
N SER A 262 0.30 -2.49 -15.52
CA SER A 262 1.72 -2.12 -15.47
C SER A 262 2.40 -2.69 -14.23
N ILE A 263 3.69 -3.01 -14.34
CA ILE A 263 4.49 -3.33 -13.16
C ILE A 263 4.91 -2.01 -12.52
N ARG A 264 4.61 -1.83 -11.24
CA ARG A 264 4.78 -0.55 -10.53
C ARG A 264 5.50 -0.73 -9.21
N TRP A 265 6.37 0.23 -8.90
CA TRP A 265 6.97 0.47 -7.58
C TRP A 265 6.19 1.57 -6.88
N ASP A 266 5.73 1.34 -5.66
CA ASP A 266 4.98 2.35 -4.87
C ASP A 266 5.84 3.04 -3.79
N GLY A 267 7.11 2.63 -3.66
CA GLY A 267 8.04 3.11 -2.63
C GLY A 267 8.31 2.08 -1.53
N ASN A 268 7.36 1.18 -1.25
CA ASN A 268 7.45 0.14 -0.22
C ASN A 268 7.29 -1.27 -0.78
N ASP A 269 6.68 -1.39 -1.96
CA ASP A 269 6.32 -2.64 -2.59
C ASP A 269 6.47 -2.54 -4.12
N TYR A 270 6.52 -3.69 -4.77
CA TYR A 270 6.31 -3.75 -6.21
C TYR A 270 5.22 -4.76 -6.56
N GLY A 271 4.46 -4.43 -7.60
CA GLY A 271 3.32 -5.24 -7.98
C GLY A 271 2.83 -4.98 -9.38
N LEU A 272 1.88 -5.79 -9.81
CA LEU A 272 1.09 -5.59 -11.02
C LEU A 272 -0.05 -4.62 -10.69
N PHE A 273 0.03 -3.40 -11.18
CA PHE A 273 -1.07 -2.46 -11.15
C PHE A 273 -2.12 -2.87 -12.19
N LEU A 274 -3.34 -3.08 -11.74
CA LEU A 274 -4.51 -3.43 -12.55
C LEU A 274 -5.48 -2.25 -12.56
N PRO A 275 -5.76 -1.64 -13.72
CA PRO A 275 -6.65 -0.48 -13.80
C PRO A 275 -8.13 -0.85 -13.57
N PRO A 276 -8.97 0.12 -13.19
CA PRO A 276 -10.41 -0.06 -13.00
C PRO A 276 -11.13 -0.41 -14.31
N ARG A 277 -12.13 -1.31 -14.26
CA ARG A 277 -12.94 -1.72 -15.42
C ARG A 277 -14.38 -2.04 -15.01
N ASP A 278 -15.26 -1.06 -14.82
CA ASP A 278 -16.71 -1.26 -14.54
C ASP A 278 -17.06 -2.44 -13.59
N ASN A 279 -16.25 -2.66 -12.56
CA ASN A 279 -16.31 -3.80 -11.61
C ASN A 279 -16.08 -5.21 -12.19
N ALA A 280 -15.58 -5.34 -13.41
CA ALA A 280 -15.17 -6.61 -14.02
C ALA A 280 -13.89 -7.17 -13.36
N PRO A 281 -13.83 -8.48 -13.09
CA PRO A 281 -12.62 -9.11 -12.59
C PRO A 281 -11.51 -9.18 -13.64
N TRP A 282 -10.28 -9.05 -13.17
CA TRP A 282 -9.06 -9.46 -13.86
C TRP A 282 -8.73 -10.90 -13.51
N HIS A 283 -8.53 -11.74 -14.51
CA HIS A 283 -7.98 -13.08 -14.38
C HIS A 283 -6.47 -13.01 -14.60
N LEU A 284 -5.71 -13.39 -13.59
CA LEU A 284 -4.25 -13.41 -13.64
C LEU A 284 -3.77 -14.85 -13.84
N SER A 285 -2.72 -15.04 -14.63
CA SER A 285 -1.94 -16.28 -14.62
C SER A 285 -0.51 -15.95 -14.20
N LEU A 286 -0.10 -16.46 -13.04
CA LEU A 286 1.24 -16.29 -12.48
C LEU A 286 1.98 -17.62 -12.61
N ASP A 287 2.89 -17.76 -13.58
CA ASP A 287 3.52 -19.05 -13.92
C ASP A 287 2.50 -20.22 -14.00
N ASP A 288 1.42 -20.00 -14.76
CA ASP A 288 0.30 -20.93 -14.95
C ASP A 288 -0.61 -21.15 -13.71
N GLN A 289 -0.41 -20.40 -12.63
CA GLN A 289 -1.34 -20.38 -11.49
C GLN A 289 -2.43 -19.32 -11.68
N PRO A 290 -3.71 -19.72 -11.79
CA PRO A 290 -4.80 -18.78 -11.99
C PRO A 290 -5.14 -18.06 -10.68
N SER A 291 -5.28 -16.74 -10.76
CA SER A 291 -5.81 -15.88 -9.70
C SER A 291 -6.88 -14.95 -10.28
N THR A 292 -7.78 -14.44 -9.44
CA THR A 292 -8.82 -13.48 -9.87
C THR A 292 -8.86 -12.30 -8.94
N VAL A 293 -8.75 -11.10 -9.51
CA VAL A 293 -8.64 -9.84 -8.76
C VAL A 293 -9.75 -8.91 -9.21
N TYR A 294 -10.46 -8.32 -8.25
CA TYR A 294 -11.47 -7.29 -8.52
C TYR A 294 -10.86 -5.91 -8.30
N PRO A 295 -10.68 -5.11 -9.37
CA PRO A 295 -10.05 -3.80 -9.25
C PRO A 295 -10.99 -2.80 -8.55
N GLU A 296 -10.44 -1.94 -7.68
CA GLU A 296 -11.14 -0.79 -7.10
C GLU A 296 -11.34 0.31 -8.17
N GLN A 297 -12.09 1.39 -7.84
CA GLN A 297 -12.35 2.51 -8.76
C GLN A 297 -11.08 3.20 -9.31
N ASP A 298 -9.96 3.10 -8.59
CA ASP A 298 -8.67 3.70 -8.96
C ASP A 298 -7.64 2.64 -9.42
N GLY A 299 -8.08 1.39 -9.58
CA GLY A 299 -7.23 0.24 -9.82
C GLY A 299 -6.66 -0.38 -8.55
N VAL A 300 -5.93 -1.48 -8.69
CA VAL A 300 -5.36 -2.25 -7.57
C VAL A 300 -3.92 -2.66 -7.89
N LEU A 301 -3.02 -2.50 -6.93
CA LEU A 301 -1.66 -3.04 -7.03
C LEU A 301 -1.67 -4.45 -6.44
N PHE A 302 -1.57 -5.45 -7.31
CA PHE A 302 -1.40 -6.85 -6.93
C PHE A 302 0.08 -7.10 -6.60
N PRO A 303 0.45 -7.41 -5.35
CA PRO A 303 1.85 -7.51 -4.94
C PRO A 303 2.53 -8.71 -5.61
N LEU A 304 3.77 -8.53 -6.05
CA LEU A 304 4.56 -9.57 -6.75
C LEU A 304 5.82 -9.98 -5.97
N THR A 305 5.96 -9.51 -4.73
CA THR A 305 7.14 -9.70 -3.89
C THR A 305 7.27 -11.07 -3.25
N ALA A 306 6.18 -11.82 -3.23
CA ALA A 306 6.11 -13.07 -2.51
C ALA A 306 6.87 -14.20 -3.23
N GLU A 307 6.96 -14.11 -4.55
CA GLU A 307 7.36 -15.24 -5.38
C GLU A 307 8.14 -14.76 -6.61
N ARG A 308 9.09 -15.58 -7.05
CA ARG A 308 9.84 -15.35 -8.28
C ARG A 308 9.01 -15.75 -9.49
N PHE A 309 8.09 -14.88 -9.90
CA PHE A 309 7.29 -15.12 -11.09
C PHE A 309 8.13 -14.91 -12.36
N SER A 310 8.19 -15.95 -13.20
CA SER A 310 8.87 -15.86 -14.50
C SER A 310 8.00 -15.14 -15.52
N ARG A 311 6.71 -15.48 -15.57
CA ARG A 311 5.72 -14.95 -16.50
C ARG A 311 4.43 -14.59 -15.77
N ILE A 312 3.89 -13.43 -16.12
CA ILE A 312 2.62 -12.91 -15.62
C ILE A 312 1.72 -12.69 -16.83
N THR A 313 0.48 -13.13 -16.76
CA THR A 313 -0.59 -12.72 -17.69
C THR A 313 -1.75 -12.12 -16.92
N ALA A 314 -2.45 -11.18 -17.53
CA ALA A 314 -3.63 -10.53 -17.00
C ALA A 314 -4.66 -10.35 -18.12
N ASP A 315 -5.83 -10.95 -17.93
CA ASP A 315 -6.94 -10.95 -18.89
C ASP A 315 -8.19 -10.38 -18.21
N CYS A 316 -8.96 -9.55 -18.92
CA CYS A 316 -10.23 -9.04 -18.40
C CYS A 316 -11.42 -9.74 -19.08
N THR A 317 -12.49 -9.97 -18.33
CA THR A 317 -13.75 -10.56 -18.87
C THR A 317 -14.50 -9.62 -19.82
N ILE A 318 -14.33 -8.30 -19.67
CA ILE A 318 -15.01 -7.29 -20.49
C ILE A 318 -14.01 -6.63 -21.44
N GLY A 319 -13.95 -7.15 -22.66
CA GLY A 319 -13.10 -6.68 -23.77
C GLY A 319 -11.89 -7.58 -24.04
N PRO A 320 -11.32 -7.56 -25.26
CA PRO A 320 -10.19 -8.43 -25.65
C PRO A 320 -8.82 -8.02 -25.06
N VAL A 321 -8.80 -7.41 -23.88
CA VAL A 321 -7.55 -6.94 -23.26
C VAL A 321 -6.85 -8.10 -22.58
N SER A 322 -5.80 -8.60 -23.24
CA SER A 322 -4.82 -9.54 -22.71
C SER A 322 -3.48 -8.84 -22.55
N TRP A 323 -2.88 -8.94 -21.38
CA TRP A 323 -1.55 -8.40 -21.06
C TRP A 323 -0.66 -9.54 -20.59
N SER A 324 0.61 -9.56 -21.01
CA SER A 324 1.58 -10.52 -20.53
C SER A 324 2.97 -9.88 -20.42
N ASP A 325 3.70 -10.25 -19.37
CA ASP A 325 5.06 -9.79 -19.16
C ASP A 325 5.94 -10.90 -18.55
N GLU A 326 7.24 -10.90 -18.90
CA GLU A 326 8.26 -11.79 -18.35
C GLU A 326 9.11 -11.04 -17.32
N LEU A 327 8.86 -11.31 -16.04
CA LEU A 327 9.46 -10.53 -14.95
C LEU A 327 10.86 -11.04 -14.60
N TRP A 328 10.98 -12.30 -14.15
CA TRP A 328 12.25 -12.93 -13.75
C TRP A 328 12.59 -14.18 -14.57
N PRO A 329 12.83 -14.09 -15.89
CA PRO A 329 12.95 -15.30 -16.70
C PRO A 329 14.20 -16.14 -16.38
N GLY A 330 14.00 -17.41 -16.03
CA GLY A 330 15.09 -18.39 -15.82
C GLY A 330 15.80 -18.27 -14.46
N PRO A 331 16.61 -19.27 -14.06
CA PRO A 331 17.00 -19.48 -12.67
C PRO A 331 18.25 -18.70 -12.19
N ALA A 332 18.93 -17.94 -13.06
CA ALA A 332 20.32 -17.51 -12.87
C ALA A 332 20.58 -16.45 -11.76
N GLY A 333 19.57 -15.85 -11.14
CA GLY A 333 19.74 -14.94 -9.99
C GLY A 333 20.60 -13.70 -10.27
N ASN A 334 20.61 -13.23 -11.52
CA ASN A 334 21.52 -12.19 -12.00
C ASN A 334 20.81 -11.01 -12.67
N ARG A 335 19.50 -10.86 -12.42
CA ARG A 335 18.66 -9.88 -13.08
C ARG A 335 18.36 -8.69 -12.18
N PHE A 336 17.89 -7.62 -12.82
CA PHE A 336 17.45 -6.41 -12.14
C PHE A 336 16.32 -5.71 -12.89
N LEU A 337 15.51 -4.96 -12.14
CA LEU A 337 14.43 -4.09 -12.59
C LEU A 337 14.73 -2.66 -12.15
N VAL A 338 14.35 -1.68 -12.98
CA VAL A 338 14.62 -0.26 -12.73
C VAL A 338 13.32 0.54 -12.72
N PHE A 339 13.12 1.26 -11.62
CA PHE A 339 11.97 2.12 -11.35
C PHE A 339 12.42 3.56 -11.08
N PRO A 340 11.56 4.57 -11.25
CA PRO A 340 11.84 5.90 -10.75
C PRO A 340 11.90 5.89 -9.22
N ALA A 341 12.83 6.66 -8.62
CA ALA A 341 13.05 6.64 -7.17
C ALA A 341 11.84 7.11 -6.34
N ARG A 342 10.96 7.93 -6.92
CA ARG A 342 9.74 8.45 -6.27
C ARG A 342 8.50 7.59 -6.51
N GLY A 343 8.66 6.36 -7.02
CA GLY A 343 7.55 5.48 -7.38
C GLY A 343 7.07 5.70 -8.81
N GLY A 344 6.49 4.65 -9.39
CA GLY A 344 6.00 4.67 -10.77
C GLY A 344 6.18 3.32 -11.48
N ASP A 345 5.87 3.33 -12.77
CA ASP A 345 5.90 2.13 -13.60
C ASP A 345 7.35 1.70 -13.90
N LEU A 346 7.53 0.42 -14.21
CA LEU A 346 8.80 -0.18 -14.62
C LEU A 346 9.34 0.52 -15.87
N ILE A 347 10.53 1.09 -15.77
CA ILE A 347 11.17 1.83 -16.88
C ILE A 347 12.04 0.89 -17.70
N ALA A 348 12.83 0.05 -17.02
CA ALA A 348 13.80 -0.81 -17.68
C ALA A 348 14.08 -2.09 -16.88
N ARG A 349 14.68 -3.07 -17.56
CA ARG A 349 15.10 -4.34 -16.98
C ARG A 349 16.40 -4.82 -17.62
N GLY A 350 17.17 -5.61 -16.90
CA GLY A 350 18.44 -6.13 -17.41
C GLY A 350 18.97 -7.33 -16.65
N LYS A 351 20.20 -7.71 -16.98
CA LYS A 351 20.96 -8.77 -16.32
C LYS A 351 22.44 -8.43 -16.27
N LEU A 352 23.16 -9.03 -15.33
CA LEU A 352 24.61 -8.94 -15.29
C LEU A 352 25.23 -9.75 -16.44
N PHE A 353 26.26 -9.17 -17.07
CA PHE A 353 27.09 -9.81 -18.09
C PHE A 353 28.51 -10.01 -17.56
N ARG A 354 29.34 -10.82 -18.21
CA ARG A 354 30.77 -10.83 -17.87
C ARG A 354 31.36 -9.43 -18.07
N ALA A 355 32.27 -9.00 -17.20
CA ALA A 355 32.78 -7.63 -17.19
C ALA A 355 33.39 -7.15 -18.52
N ASP A 356 33.90 -8.06 -19.35
CA ASP A 356 34.41 -7.81 -20.71
C ASP A 356 33.30 -7.54 -21.74
N GLN A 357 32.09 -8.06 -21.51
CA GLN A 357 30.91 -7.85 -22.38
C GLN A 357 29.94 -6.78 -21.85
N ALA A 358 30.08 -6.40 -20.56
CA ALA A 358 29.15 -5.51 -19.89
C ALA A 358 29.15 -4.07 -20.43
N GLY A 359 30.27 -3.61 -21.00
CA GLY A 359 30.37 -2.29 -21.65
C GLY A 359 29.64 -2.19 -23.00
N GLU A 360 29.37 -3.30 -23.68
CA GLU A 360 28.64 -3.31 -24.97
C GLU A 360 27.12 -3.43 -24.80
N LEU A 361 26.66 -3.91 -23.64
CA LEU A 361 25.26 -4.22 -23.33
C LEU A 361 24.70 -3.38 -22.16
N GLY A 362 25.36 -2.26 -21.84
CA GLY A 362 24.93 -1.33 -20.79
C GLY A 362 23.54 -0.74 -21.02
N LEU A 363 22.87 -0.40 -19.93
CA LEU A 363 21.56 0.24 -19.93
C LEU A 363 21.74 1.77 -19.88
N THR A 364 21.21 2.47 -20.88
CA THR A 364 21.19 3.94 -20.90
C THR A 364 19.82 4.43 -20.46
N LEU A 365 19.80 5.34 -19.49
CA LEU A 365 18.58 5.92 -18.92
C LEU A 365 18.65 7.45 -19.05
N ASP A 366 17.50 8.11 -18.98
CA ASP A 366 17.46 9.57 -18.80
C ASP A 366 18.19 9.96 -17.51
N PRO A 367 18.73 11.18 -17.40
CA PRO A 367 19.29 11.62 -16.14
C PRO A 367 18.19 11.74 -15.07
N GLY A 368 18.48 11.29 -13.86
CA GLY A 368 17.56 11.33 -12.74
C GLY A 368 17.82 10.25 -11.68
N ALA A 369 16.93 10.22 -10.70
CA ALA A 369 16.99 9.30 -9.57
C ALA A 369 16.11 8.05 -9.80
N TYR A 370 16.70 6.89 -9.57
CA TYR A 370 16.14 5.57 -9.82
C TYR A 370 16.26 4.65 -8.59
N VAL A 371 15.39 3.66 -8.55
CA VAL A 371 15.47 2.50 -7.66
C VAL A 371 15.71 1.26 -8.51
N VAL A 372 16.78 0.53 -8.20
CA VAL A 372 17.12 -0.73 -8.84
C VAL A 372 16.80 -1.88 -7.88
N LEU A 373 15.88 -2.74 -8.30
CA LEU A 373 15.55 -3.97 -7.59
C LEU A 373 16.30 -5.15 -8.23
N SER A 374 17.21 -5.79 -7.50
CA SER A 374 18.13 -6.82 -8.02
C SER A 374 18.05 -8.14 -7.25
N GLU A 375 18.29 -9.25 -7.95
CA GLU A 375 18.44 -10.61 -7.37
C GLU A 375 19.81 -10.84 -6.69
N PHE A 376 20.60 -9.78 -6.54
CA PHE A 376 21.96 -9.81 -6.01
C PHE A 376 22.27 -8.52 -5.28
N GLN A 377 23.16 -8.60 -4.28
CA GLN A 377 23.71 -7.42 -3.62
C GLN A 377 24.87 -6.84 -4.46
N PRO A 378 24.74 -5.61 -4.98
CA PRO A 378 25.83 -4.98 -5.72
C PRO A 378 27.02 -4.67 -4.80
N LEU A 379 28.23 -4.97 -5.25
CA LEU A 379 29.46 -4.80 -4.48
C LEU A 379 29.86 -3.32 -4.40
N GLY A 380 30.03 -2.80 -3.18
CA GLY A 380 30.49 -1.44 -2.93
C GLY A 380 29.41 -0.34 -3.08
N LEU A 381 28.14 -0.72 -3.27
CA LEU A 381 27.01 0.20 -3.27
C LEU A 381 26.10 -0.09 -2.07
N PRO A 382 25.55 0.94 -1.40
CA PRO A 382 24.60 0.75 -0.32
C PRO A 382 23.32 0.11 -0.87
N SER A 383 22.97 -1.07 -0.36
CA SER A 383 21.73 -1.76 -0.71
C SER A 383 21.01 -2.25 0.54
N GLN A 384 19.69 -2.36 0.45
CA GLN A 384 18.83 -2.86 1.52
C GLN A 384 18.15 -4.16 1.09
N PRO A 385 18.07 -5.19 1.96
CA PRO A 385 17.28 -6.38 1.67
C PRO A 385 15.79 -6.02 1.60
N PHE A 386 15.08 -6.59 0.63
CA PHE A 386 13.69 -6.28 0.33
C PHE A 386 12.78 -7.52 0.36
N GLY A 387 13.29 -8.68 -0.05
CA GLY A 387 12.62 -9.98 0.06
C GLY A 387 13.63 -11.07 0.45
N PHE A 388 13.16 -12.14 1.08
CA PHE A 388 14.01 -13.24 1.57
C PHE A 388 13.93 -14.51 0.73
N ASP A 389 12.88 -14.69 -0.07
CA ASP A 389 12.72 -15.83 -0.98
C ASP A 389 11.84 -15.44 -2.21
N PRO A 390 12.44 -15.02 -3.34
CA PRO A 390 13.88 -14.88 -3.57
C PRO A 390 14.50 -13.72 -2.78
N GLU A 391 15.81 -13.82 -2.50
CA GLU A 391 16.57 -12.72 -1.91
C GLU A 391 16.65 -11.56 -2.92
N LEU A 392 15.97 -10.46 -2.61
CA LEU A 392 15.93 -9.26 -3.43
C LEU A 392 16.56 -8.09 -2.68
N HIS A 393 17.28 -7.24 -3.40
CA HIS A 393 17.92 -6.05 -2.86
C HIS A 393 17.44 -4.79 -3.60
N VAL A 394 17.25 -3.72 -2.83
CA VAL A 394 16.94 -2.38 -3.35
C VAL A 394 18.18 -1.52 -3.26
N THR A 395 18.57 -0.92 -4.38
CA THR A 395 19.71 0.01 -4.50
C THR A 395 19.24 1.31 -5.13
N GLU A 396 19.50 2.44 -4.49
CA GLU A 396 19.24 3.76 -5.07
C GLU A 396 20.34 4.12 -6.07
N LEU A 397 19.94 4.66 -7.22
CA LEU A 397 20.83 5.02 -8.31
C LEU A 397 20.49 6.43 -8.79
N ASP A 398 21.46 7.35 -8.72
CA ASP A 398 21.32 8.70 -9.27
C ASP A 398 22.24 8.85 -10.48
N LEU A 399 21.66 9.19 -11.64
CA LEU A 399 22.37 9.35 -12.90
C LEU A 399 22.34 10.81 -13.34
N ARG A 400 23.47 11.49 -13.27
CA ARG A 400 23.64 12.83 -13.87
C ARG A 400 23.83 12.74 -15.39
N PRO A 401 23.66 13.83 -16.15
CA PRO A 401 23.92 13.84 -17.59
C PRO A 401 25.32 13.30 -17.92
N GLY A 402 25.38 12.18 -18.65
CA GLY A 402 26.64 11.51 -19.01
C GLY A 402 27.34 10.73 -17.90
N ALA A 403 26.76 10.61 -16.70
CA ALA A 403 27.35 9.83 -15.62
C ALA A 403 27.25 8.33 -15.93
N GLU A 404 28.27 7.58 -15.52
CA GLU A 404 28.30 6.12 -15.60
C GLU A 404 28.44 5.50 -14.21
N VAL A 405 27.60 4.50 -13.92
CA VAL A 405 27.62 3.73 -12.67
C VAL A 405 27.65 2.25 -13.02
N VAL A 406 28.50 1.47 -12.34
CA VAL A 406 28.68 0.04 -12.63
C VAL A 406 28.28 -0.80 -11.44
N PHE A 407 27.28 -1.66 -11.62
CA PHE A 407 26.87 -2.65 -10.63
C PHE A 407 27.72 -3.90 -10.83
N ARG A 408 28.40 -4.37 -9.78
CA ARG A 408 29.25 -5.56 -9.83
C ARG A 408 28.78 -6.64 -8.87
N TYR A 409 28.81 -7.88 -9.32
CA TYR A 409 28.62 -9.06 -8.48
C TYR A 409 29.57 -10.17 -8.94
N GLY A 410 30.58 -10.47 -8.13
CA GLY A 410 31.69 -11.32 -8.53
C GLY A 410 32.41 -10.79 -9.79
N ARG A 411 32.46 -11.61 -10.85
CA ARG A 411 33.07 -11.24 -12.16
C ARG A 411 32.06 -10.65 -13.17
N ALA A 412 30.80 -10.54 -12.78
CA ALA A 412 29.75 -10.03 -13.63
C ALA A 412 29.45 -8.57 -13.31
N ALA A 413 29.08 -7.79 -14.33
CA ALA A 413 28.80 -6.37 -14.21
C ALA A 413 27.60 -5.96 -15.08
N ALA A 414 26.94 -4.87 -14.68
CA ALA A 414 26.00 -4.11 -15.50
C ALA A 414 26.40 -2.63 -15.46
N HIS A 415 26.49 -2.01 -16.63
CA HIS A 415 26.80 -0.58 -16.78
C HIS A 415 25.50 0.19 -16.94
N PHE A 416 25.31 1.20 -16.10
CA PHE A 416 24.25 2.19 -16.20
C PHE A 416 24.87 3.50 -16.65
N ALA A 417 24.28 4.13 -17.67
CA ALA A 417 24.75 5.42 -18.17
C ALA A 417 23.57 6.40 -18.30
N GLY A 418 23.75 7.64 -17.84
CA GLY A 418 22.81 8.73 -18.10
C GLY A 418 22.98 9.28 -19.51
N PHE A 419 21.90 9.60 -20.22
CA PHE A 419 22.00 10.34 -21.49
C PHE A 419 22.73 11.68 -21.31
N HIS A 420 23.47 12.13 -22.32
CA HIS A 420 24.13 13.45 -22.34
C HIS A 420 23.13 14.56 -22.73
N THR A 421 22.01 14.64 -22.02
CA THR A 421 20.95 15.62 -22.26
C THR A 421 20.67 16.38 -20.98
N THR A 422 20.34 17.66 -21.10
CA THR A 422 19.92 18.47 -19.96
C THR A 422 18.64 17.89 -19.37
N ALA A 423 18.56 17.83 -18.04
CA ALA A 423 17.43 17.24 -17.34
C ALA A 423 16.84 18.22 -16.33
N LEU A 424 15.54 18.08 -16.09
CA LEU A 424 14.80 18.86 -15.12
C LEU A 424 14.34 17.95 -13.99
N SER A 425 14.52 18.40 -12.75
CA SER A 425 13.94 17.75 -11.58
C SER A 425 13.33 18.77 -10.63
N LEU A 426 12.39 18.32 -9.79
CA LEU A 426 11.81 19.16 -8.74
C LEU A 426 12.41 18.83 -7.38
N ASP A 427 12.71 19.90 -6.66
CA ASP A 427 13.13 19.91 -5.27
C ASP A 427 12.11 20.70 -4.42
N GLY A 428 11.86 20.24 -3.21
CA GLY A 428 10.82 20.78 -2.33
C GLY A 428 10.06 19.70 -1.56
N ALA A 429 9.03 20.10 -0.82
CA ALA A 429 8.22 19.17 -0.04
C ALA A 429 7.40 18.26 -0.96
N TYR A 430 7.71 16.97 -0.93
CA TYR A 430 7.05 15.92 -1.70
C TYR A 430 6.22 15.03 -0.77
N HIS A 431 4.97 14.79 -1.13
CA HIS A 431 4.03 13.97 -0.35
C HIS A 431 3.72 12.68 -1.13
N GLN A 432 4.06 11.54 -0.52
CA GLN A 432 3.72 10.22 -1.05
C GLN A 432 2.50 9.66 -0.30
N PRO A 433 1.34 9.47 -0.96
CA PRO A 433 0.19 8.84 -0.34
C PRO A 433 0.38 7.31 -0.24
N LEU A 434 -0.43 6.65 0.60
CA LEU A 434 -0.55 5.19 0.67
C LEU A 434 -1.12 4.59 -0.63
N LYS A 435 -2.04 5.32 -1.29
CA LYS A 435 -2.56 5.01 -2.62
C LYS A 435 -2.68 6.30 -3.42
N GLY A 436 -2.44 6.22 -4.72
CA GLY A 436 -2.42 7.37 -5.62
C GLY A 436 -0.99 7.78 -5.98
N ARG A 437 -0.85 8.78 -6.85
CA ARG A 437 0.46 9.32 -7.25
C ARG A 437 0.95 10.31 -6.20
N GLY A 438 2.27 10.45 -6.01
CA GLY A 438 2.79 11.52 -5.17
C GLY A 438 2.76 12.87 -5.89
N PHE A 439 2.88 13.95 -5.10
CA PHE A 439 2.80 15.34 -5.58
C PHE A 439 3.70 16.27 -4.77
N PHE A 440 4.02 17.42 -5.35
CA PHE A 440 4.78 18.48 -4.70
C PHE A 440 3.87 19.53 -4.08
N GLN A 441 4.35 20.12 -2.99
CA GLN A 441 3.83 21.37 -2.48
C GLN A 441 4.39 22.53 -3.30
N SER A 442 3.55 23.52 -3.64
CA SER A 442 3.98 24.73 -4.36
C SER A 442 4.89 25.65 -3.53
N ASN A 443 4.68 25.73 -2.21
CA ASN A 443 5.51 26.53 -1.32
C ASN A 443 6.95 25.98 -1.26
N ASN A 444 7.95 26.84 -1.42
CA ASN A 444 9.37 26.48 -1.49
C ASN A 444 9.65 25.36 -2.52
N CYS A 445 8.91 25.33 -3.62
CA CYS A 445 9.19 24.44 -4.73
C CYS A 445 10.26 25.06 -5.63
N HIS A 446 11.26 24.27 -5.97
CA HIS A 446 12.36 24.66 -6.83
C HIS A 446 12.49 23.70 -8.00
N LEU A 447 12.80 24.24 -9.18
CA LEU A 447 13.23 23.45 -10.32
C LEU A 447 14.76 23.38 -10.31
N LEU A 448 15.31 22.17 -10.40
CA LEU A 448 16.73 21.93 -10.58
C LEU A 448 16.99 21.61 -12.06
N ILE A 449 18.03 22.26 -12.61
CA ILE A 449 18.50 22.01 -13.97
C ILE A 449 19.87 21.32 -13.91
N ASP A 450 19.91 20.08 -14.38
CA ASP A 450 21.15 19.36 -14.60
C ASP A 450 21.61 19.57 -16.05
N TRP A 451 22.50 20.53 -16.26
CA TRP A 451 23.02 20.90 -17.57
C TRP A 451 23.92 19.81 -18.17
N ALA A 452 23.76 19.52 -19.46
CA ALA A 452 24.74 18.76 -20.23
C ALA A 452 26.01 19.59 -20.49
N GLY A 453 27.19 18.99 -20.35
CA GLY A 453 28.49 19.71 -20.34
C GLY A 453 28.79 20.64 -21.53
N GLN A 454 28.20 20.42 -22.70
CA GLN A 454 28.38 21.30 -23.88
C GLN A 454 27.54 22.59 -23.84
N GLU A 455 26.51 22.68 -22.99
CA GLU A 455 25.60 23.82 -22.96
C GLU A 455 26.13 24.97 -22.10
N LYS A 456 27.03 24.68 -21.15
CA LYS A 456 27.72 25.69 -20.33
C LYS A 456 28.87 26.41 -21.03
N GLU A 457 29.33 25.91 -22.19
CA GLU A 457 30.55 26.42 -22.85
C GLU A 457 30.30 27.56 -23.86
N ASN A 458 29.04 28.00 -24.10
CA ASN A 458 28.73 29.09 -25.02
C ASN A 458 28.04 30.28 -24.33
N ASP A 459 28.78 31.37 -24.11
CA ASP A 459 28.29 32.65 -23.52
C ASP A 459 27.15 33.35 -24.30
N GLU A 460 26.86 32.94 -25.54
CA GLU A 460 25.82 33.57 -26.37
C GLU A 460 24.41 32.94 -26.21
N ASP A 461 24.30 31.82 -25.50
CA ASP A 461 23.06 31.05 -25.42
C ASP A 461 22.19 31.47 -24.23
N ARG A 462 21.03 32.07 -24.51
CA ARG A 462 20.02 32.42 -23.48
C ARG A 462 18.92 31.38 -23.41
N PHE A 463 18.49 31.05 -22.19
CA PHE A 463 17.40 30.10 -21.95
C PHE A 463 16.23 30.77 -21.22
N HIS A 464 15.05 30.20 -21.41
CA HIS A 464 13.86 30.55 -20.65
C HIS A 464 13.09 29.30 -20.27
N LEU A 465 12.60 29.28 -19.05
CA LEU A 465 11.70 28.25 -18.54
C LEU A 465 10.26 28.69 -18.78
N VAL A 466 9.48 27.86 -19.48
CA VAL A 466 8.03 28.02 -19.59
C VAL A 466 7.36 27.06 -18.61
N VAL A 467 6.63 27.62 -17.66
CA VAL A 467 5.79 26.86 -16.72
C VAL A 467 4.34 27.03 -17.16
N ARG A 468 3.62 25.92 -17.32
CA ARG A 468 2.22 25.92 -17.76
C ARG A 468 1.34 25.02 -16.88
N CYS A 469 0.15 25.52 -16.58
CA CYS A 469 -0.89 24.80 -15.83
C CYS A 469 -2.25 25.28 -16.33
N GLU A 470 -3.00 24.42 -17.04
CA GLU A 470 -4.28 24.80 -17.65
C GLU A 470 -4.14 26.06 -18.52
N THR A 471 -4.85 27.14 -18.19
CA THR A 471 -4.78 28.44 -18.88
C THR A 471 -3.68 29.36 -18.33
N TRP A 472 -3.07 29.01 -17.19
CA TRP A 472 -1.99 29.80 -16.58
C TRP A 472 -0.64 29.44 -17.21
N ARG A 473 0.16 30.47 -17.48
CA ARG A 473 1.49 30.35 -18.08
C ARG A 473 2.42 31.43 -17.52
N GLN A 474 3.63 31.03 -17.18
CA GLN A 474 4.71 31.91 -16.78
C GLN A 474 5.96 31.59 -17.60
N THR A 475 6.74 32.62 -17.93
CA THR A 475 8.03 32.47 -18.59
C THR A 475 9.10 33.14 -17.73
N LEU A 476 10.14 32.41 -17.35
CA LEU A 476 11.23 32.88 -16.50
C LEU A 476 12.55 32.82 -17.29
N PRO A 477 13.39 33.86 -17.28
CA PRO A 477 14.73 33.77 -17.86
C PRO A 477 15.60 32.80 -17.04
N VAL A 478 16.49 32.08 -17.71
CA VAL A 478 17.41 31.11 -17.11
C VAL A 478 18.81 31.34 -17.67
N ASP A 479 19.77 31.60 -16.80
CA ASP A 479 21.19 31.68 -17.14
C ASP A 479 21.89 30.35 -16.73
N PRO A 480 22.63 29.69 -17.63
CA PRO A 480 23.41 28.50 -17.28
C PRO A 480 24.54 28.73 -16.26
N GLU A 481 24.99 29.98 -16.08
CA GLU A 481 26.01 30.37 -15.08
C GLU A 481 25.42 30.59 -13.67
N ASP A 482 24.12 30.88 -13.59
CA ASP A 482 23.41 31.08 -12.32
C ASP A 482 23.20 29.77 -11.55
N ASP A 483 22.68 29.88 -10.33
CA ASP A 483 22.28 28.73 -9.52
C ASP A 483 21.34 27.82 -10.35
N PRO A 484 21.67 26.52 -10.56
CA PRO A 484 20.80 25.59 -11.27
C PRO A 484 19.44 25.40 -10.60
N ARG A 485 19.25 25.94 -9.39
CA ARG A 485 18.02 25.92 -8.62
C ARG A 485 17.20 27.19 -8.86
N ILE A 486 16.14 27.06 -9.65
CA ILE A 486 15.17 28.13 -9.92
C ILE A 486 14.03 28.06 -8.91
N HIS A 487 13.75 29.16 -8.22
CA HIS A 487 12.54 29.27 -7.40
C HIS A 487 11.30 29.43 -8.28
N LEU A 488 10.28 28.60 -8.02
CA LEU A 488 9.03 28.60 -8.78
C LEU A 488 7.97 29.41 -8.03
N ASP A 489 7.49 30.48 -8.64
CA ASP A 489 6.37 31.27 -8.12
C ASP A 489 5.08 30.93 -8.88
N PHE A 490 4.08 30.47 -8.13
CA PHE A 490 2.78 30.08 -8.67
C PHE A 490 1.71 31.18 -8.51
N GLU A 491 2.11 32.44 -8.31
CA GLU A 491 1.18 33.56 -8.22
C GLU A 491 0.22 33.62 -9.43
N GLY A 492 -1.07 33.75 -9.15
CA GLY A 492 -2.14 33.76 -10.16
C GLY A 492 -2.51 32.39 -10.74
N CYS A 493 -1.80 31.30 -10.41
CA CYS A 493 -2.17 29.95 -10.81
C CYS A 493 -3.37 29.44 -9.97
N PRO A 494 -4.39 28.82 -10.58
CA PRO A 494 -5.55 28.31 -9.84
C PRO A 494 -5.16 27.31 -8.74
N THR A 495 -5.54 27.61 -7.49
CA THR A 495 -5.20 26.77 -6.32
C THR A 495 -5.85 25.38 -6.37
N GLY A 496 -5.19 24.38 -5.79
CA GLY A 496 -5.62 22.98 -5.78
C GLY A 496 -4.61 22.02 -6.39
N MET A 497 -5.02 20.77 -6.58
CA MET A 497 -4.17 19.73 -7.16
C MET A 497 -4.10 19.89 -8.68
N ARG A 498 -2.91 20.17 -9.24
CA ARG A 498 -2.76 20.47 -10.67
C ARG A 498 -1.61 19.69 -11.30
N GLN A 499 -1.76 19.37 -12.57
CA GLN A 499 -0.66 18.87 -13.40
C GLN A 499 0.08 20.08 -13.98
N VAL A 500 1.32 20.31 -13.53
CA VAL A 500 2.16 21.42 -13.99
C VAL A 500 3.21 20.88 -14.94
N VAL A 501 3.42 21.57 -16.06
CA VAL A 501 4.44 21.23 -17.05
C VAL A 501 5.50 22.33 -17.11
N PHE A 502 6.76 21.91 -17.07
CA PHE A 502 7.96 22.74 -17.11
C PHE A 502 8.70 22.45 -18.42
N GLU A 503 8.99 23.48 -19.21
CA GLU A 503 9.71 23.37 -20.46
C GLU A 503 10.90 24.34 -20.46
N LEU A 504 12.11 23.81 -20.45
CA LEU A 504 13.30 24.61 -20.68
C LEU A 504 13.46 24.82 -22.19
N ARG A 505 13.48 26.07 -22.63
CA ARG A 505 13.59 26.46 -24.03
C ARG A 505 14.76 27.39 -24.23
N ARG A 506 15.43 27.28 -25.37
CA ARG A 506 16.48 28.22 -25.78
C ARG A 506 15.86 29.38 -26.54
N GLU A 507 16.37 30.59 -26.33
CA GLU A 507 15.88 31.79 -27.04
C GLU A 507 16.07 31.64 -28.56
N GLY A 508 15.02 31.93 -29.33
CA GLY A 508 15.01 31.74 -30.79
C GLY A 508 14.81 30.29 -31.27
N HIS A 509 14.68 29.32 -30.37
CA HIS A 509 14.38 27.92 -30.69
C HIS A 509 12.94 27.56 -30.31
N GLY A 510 12.26 26.78 -31.17
CA GLY A 510 10.88 26.31 -30.92
C GLY A 510 10.84 25.10 -29.97
N ARG A 511 11.84 24.23 -30.08
CA ARG A 511 11.97 22.97 -29.33
C ARG A 511 12.37 23.21 -27.87
N ALA A 512 11.71 22.47 -26.96
CA ALA A 512 12.14 22.36 -25.57
C ALA A 512 13.41 21.47 -25.47
N GLU A 513 14.43 21.97 -24.77
CA GLU A 513 15.68 21.26 -24.48
C GLU A 513 15.44 20.17 -23.45
N ALA A 514 14.63 20.47 -22.44
CA ALA A 514 14.20 19.53 -21.42
C ALA A 514 12.75 19.83 -21.01
N ARG A 515 12.02 18.78 -20.62
CA ARG A 515 10.63 18.90 -20.21
C ARG A 515 10.33 17.98 -19.03
N LEU A 516 9.55 18.48 -18.08
CA LEU A 516 9.11 17.75 -16.89
C LEU A 516 7.62 18.03 -16.66
N SER A 517 6.88 17.02 -16.24
CA SER A 517 5.50 17.18 -15.79
C SER A 517 5.34 16.59 -14.39
N ALA A 518 4.72 17.32 -13.47
CA ALA A 518 4.52 16.86 -12.09
C ALA A 518 3.16 17.29 -11.54
N LEU A 519 2.63 16.50 -10.61
CA LEU A 519 1.51 16.92 -9.79
C LEU A 519 2.01 17.90 -8.74
N VAL A 520 1.40 19.08 -8.68
CA VAL A 520 1.70 20.13 -7.70
C VAL A 520 0.40 20.57 -7.06
N TRP A 521 0.36 20.64 -5.73
CA TRP A 521 -0.71 21.30 -5.02
C TRP A 521 -0.39 22.79 -4.90
N VAL A 522 -1.00 23.57 -5.80
CA VAL A 522 -0.89 25.04 -5.85
C VAL A 522 -1.67 25.65 -4.69
N GLY A 523 -1.01 26.44 -3.85
CA GLY A 523 -1.61 27.06 -2.66
C GLY A 523 -1.54 26.24 -1.36
N LEU A 524 -0.95 25.03 -1.39
CA LEU A 524 -0.67 24.26 -0.18
C LEU A 524 0.49 24.91 0.60
N GLN A 525 0.24 25.28 1.85
CA GLN A 525 1.19 25.98 2.73
C GLN A 525 1.91 25.06 3.70
N ARG A 526 1.23 24.04 4.22
CA ARG A 526 1.81 22.98 5.07
C ARG A 526 0.85 21.81 5.23
N VAL A 527 1.39 20.67 5.65
CA VAL A 527 0.62 19.49 6.08
C VAL A 527 0.94 19.21 7.54
N THR A 528 -0.06 19.23 8.41
CA THR A 528 0.12 18.95 9.85
C THR A 528 -1.01 18.10 10.39
N GLY A 529 -0.67 16.98 11.04
CA GLY A 529 -1.64 16.17 11.79
C GLY A 529 -2.81 15.63 10.95
N GLY A 530 -2.57 15.28 9.68
CA GLY A 530 -3.64 14.86 8.77
C GLY A 530 -4.56 16.00 8.30
N ALA A 531 -4.11 17.25 8.37
CA ALA A 531 -4.74 18.40 7.76
C ALA A 531 -3.81 19.05 6.72
N PHE A 532 -4.38 19.39 5.57
CA PHE A 532 -3.73 20.10 4.48
C PHE A 532 -4.14 21.57 4.56
N HIS A 533 -3.21 22.44 4.91
CA HIS A 533 -3.47 23.88 5.04
C HIS A 533 -3.20 24.57 3.70
N GLY A 534 -4.23 25.12 3.09
CA GLY A 534 -4.18 25.74 1.76
C GLY A 534 -5.46 25.51 0.96
N ALA A 535 -5.84 26.50 0.16
CA ALA A 535 -7.03 26.42 -0.68
C ALA A 535 -6.89 25.34 -1.77
N ALA A 536 -8.01 24.71 -2.13
CA ALA A 536 -8.09 23.76 -3.24
C ALA A 536 -9.41 23.94 -3.98
N THR A 537 -9.39 24.66 -5.10
CA THR A 537 -10.61 24.97 -5.88
C THR A 537 -11.23 23.74 -6.55
N ASN A 538 -10.43 22.70 -6.78
CA ASN A 538 -10.85 21.48 -7.45
C ASN A 538 -11.01 20.27 -6.51
N PHE A 539 -11.14 20.50 -5.21
CA PHE A 539 -11.49 19.47 -4.25
C PHE A 539 -12.95 19.02 -4.45
N VAL A 540 -13.19 17.71 -4.49
CA VAL A 540 -14.52 17.12 -4.72
C VAL A 540 -14.99 16.44 -3.44
N SER A 541 -15.74 17.17 -2.61
CA SER A 541 -16.18 16.67 -1.30
C SER A 541 -17.01 15.39 -1.39
N GLU A 542 -17.84 15.24 -2.42
CA GLU A 542 -18.73 14.06 -2.61
C GLU A 542 -17.96 12.79 -2.96
N SER A 543 -16.78 12.94 -3.58
CA SER A 543 -15.90 11.82 -3.95
C SER A 543 -14.80 11.55 -2.93
N SER A 544 -14.73 12.33 -1.85
CA SER A 544 -13.69 12.25 -0.84
C SER A 544 -14.14 11.45 0.38
N GLU A 545 -13.25 10.63 0.94
CA GLU A 545 -13.52 9.83 2.15
C GLU A 545 -12.88 10.48 3.38
N ASN A 546 -13.63 10.59 4.48
CA ASN A 546 -13.16 11.17 5.74
C ASN A 546 -12.50 12.56 5.60
N CYS A 547 -12.94 13.35 4.61
CA CYS A 547 -12.45 14.70 4.37
C CYS A 547 -13.54 15.73 4.69
N GLU A 548 -13.09 16.89 5.15
CA GLU A 548 -13.90 18.07 5.43
C GLU A 548 -13.18 19.29 4.85
N GLN A 549 -13.89 20.10 4.06
CA GLN A 549 -13.38 21.39 3.61
C GLN A 549 -13.52 22.42 4.74
N ARG A 550 -12.40 23.04 5.12
CA ARG A 550 -12.30 24.07 6.15
C ARG A 550 -11.92 25.41 5.52
N ALA A 551 -12.08 26.49 6.28
CA ALA A 551 -11.67 27.82 5.84
C ALA A 551 -10.16 27.89 5.52
N ASP A 552 -9.34 27.11 6.21
CA ASP A 552 -7.89 27.06 6.08
C ASP A 552 -7.36 25.90 5.21
N GLY A 553 -8.23 25.07 4.63
CA GLY A 553 -7.85 24.01 3.69
C GLY A 553 -8.70 22.74 3.78
N ILE A 554 -8.07 21.57 3.74
CA ILE A 554 -8.74 20.26 3.81
C ILE A 554 -8.32 19.55 5.09
N GLY A 555 -9.29 19.30 5.96
CA GLY A 555 -9.10 18.54 7.19
C GLY A 555 -9.65 17.12 7.08
N CYS A 556 -9.28 16.30 8.06
CA CYS A 556 -10.02 15.09 8.38
C CYS A 556 -11.37 15.43 9.04
N ARG A 557 -12.44 14.81 8.56
CA ARG A 557 -13.77 14.90 9.18
C ARG A 557 -13.77 14.19 10.53
N ASP A 558 -13.17 13.01 10.57
CA ASP A 558 -12.97 12.21 11.76
C ASP A 558 -11.49 11.84 11.92
N ARG A 559 -10.93 12.17 13.09
CA ARG A 559 -9.55 11.85 13.49
C ARG A 559 -9.39 10.43 14.03
N HIS A 560 -10.50 9.76 14.32
CA HIS A 560 -10.56 8.37 14.79
C HIS A 560 -10.37 7.38 13.64
N HIS A 561 -10.78 7.78 12.43
CA HIS A 561 -10.40 7.06 11.21
C HIS A 561 -8.89 6.97 11.04
N ARG A 562 -8.44 5.92 10.36
CA ARG A 562 -7.01 5.62 10.16
C ARG A 562 -6.46 6.22 8.89
N THR A 563 -7.36 6.54 7.96
CA THR A 563 -7.02 7.11 6.67
C THR A 563 -7.96 8.24 6.31
N MET A 564 -7.52 9.10 5.40
CA MET A 564 -8.36 10.04 4.68
C MET A 564 -8.10 9.90 3.19
N GLU A 565 -9.14 10.04 2.36
CA GLU A 565 -9.04 9.97 0.90
C GLU A 565 -9.55 11.24 0.22
N PRO A 566 -8.75 12.32 0.16
CA PRO A 566 -9.15 13.49 -0.61
C PRO A 566 -9.18 13.17 -2.12
N ALA A 567 -10.23 13.66 -2.78
CA ALA A 567 -10.45 13.56 -4.21
C ALA A 567 -10.38 14.95 -4.88
N PHE A 568 -9.72 15.02 -6.03
CA PHE A 568 -9.53 16.27 -6.78
C PHE A 568 -9.89 16.08 -8.26
N ALA A 569 -10.72 16.97 -8.81
CA ALA A 569 -11.06 16.98 -10.22
C ALA A 569 -9.95 17.67 -11.02
N LEU A 570 -9.23 16.93 -11.86
CA LEU A 570 -8.31 17.52 -12.84
C LEU A 570 -9.05 18.02 -14.08
N SER A 571 -10.19 17.41 -14.41
CA SER A 571 -11.10 17.83 -15.47
C SER A 571 -12.51 17.29 -15.21
N ASP A 572 -13.49 17.70 -16.01
CA ASP A 572 -14.89 17.23 -15.93
C ASP A 572 -15.05 15.70 -15.94
N LYS A 573 -14.05 14.97 -16.46
CA LYS A 573 -14.08 13.51 -16.60
C LYS A 573 -12.98 12.78 -15.81
N ARG A 574 -12.09 13.51 -15.13
CA ARG A 574 -10.94 12.92 -14.44
C ARG A 574 -10.84 13.41 -13.00
N THR A 575 -11.00 12.47 -12.07
CA THR A 575 -10.79 12.69 -10.64
C THR A 575 -9.58 11.88 -10.17
N LEU A 576 -8.69 12.50 -9.40
CA LEU A 576 -7.60 11.81 -8.70
C LEU A 576 -7.97 11.63 -7.23
N ARG A 577 -7.70 10.45 -6.70
CA ARG A 577 -7.88 10.11 -5.28
C ARG A 577 -6.53 9.77 -4.67
N PHE A 578 -6.32 10.24 -3.45
CA PHE A 578 -5.09 10.04 -2.69
C PHE A 578 -5.47 9.48 -1.34
N ARG A 579 -4.92 8.34 -0.91
CA ARG A 579 -5.15 7.79 0.44
C ARG A 579 -3.99 8.15 1.35
N PHE A 580 -4.23 8.83 2.45
CA PHE A 580 -3.21 9.13 3.46
C PHE A 580 -3.50 8.41 4.76
N ALA A 581 -2.45 7.98 5.47
CA ALA A 581 -2.56 7.59 6.87
C ALA A 581 -2.83 8.84 7.73
N LEU A 582 -3.73 8.73 8.69
CA LEU A 582 -3.92 9.74 9.73
C LEU A 582 -2.92 9.52 10.89
N PRO A 583 -2.60 10.55 11.68
CA PRO A 583 -1.64 10.44 12.77
C PRO A 583 -2.04 9.38 13.80
N GLY A 584 -1.14 8.46 14.09
CA GLY A 584 -1.30 7.37 15.04
C GLY A 584 -0.36 6.21 14.77
N LEU A 585 -0.38 5.20 15.64
CA LEU A 585 0.38 3.95 15.50
C LEU A 585 -0.60 2.80 15.26
N PHE A 586 -0.45 2.12 14.13
CA PHE A 586 -1.34 1.01 13.74
C PHE A 586 -0.55 -0.12 13.10
N LEU A 587 -1.09 -1.34 13.20
CA LEU A 587 -0.53 -2.53 12.59
C LEU A 587 -1.57 -3.19 11.70
N SER A 588 -1.20 -3.51 10.47
CA SER A 588 -1.95 -4.43 9.63
C SER A 588 -1.11 -5.65 9.26
N LEU A 589 -1.76 -6.80 9.20
CA LEU A 589 -1.21 -8.06 8.79
C LEU A 589 -1.98 -8.52 7.57
N ARG A 590 -1.30 -8.59 6.42
CA ARG A 590 -1.86 -9.10 5.17
C ARG A 590 -1.40 -10.53 4.98
N GLU A 591 -2.33 -11.47 4.85
CA GLU A 591 -2.05 -12.83 4.41
C GLU A 591 -2.13 -12.89 2.88
N GLN A 592 -1.02 -13.21 2.23
CA GLN A 592 -0.99 -13.43 0.80
C GLN A 592 -1.37 -14.90 0.52
N GLY A 593 -2.61 -15.12 0.09
CA GLY A 593 -3.14 -16.43 -0.28
C GLY A 593 -3.93 -16.40 -1.59
N ALA A 594 -4.00 -17.53 -2.30
CA ALA A 594 -4.50 -17.65 -3.68
C ALA A 594 -5.98 -17.27 -3.93
N LYS A 595 -6.77 -16.88 -2.93
CA LYS A 595 -8.21 -16.60 -3.12
C LYS A 595 -8.71 -15.27 -2.59
N ILE A 596 -8.17 -14.71 -1.50
CA ILE A 596 -8.53 -13.37 -1.00
C ILE A 596 -7.34 -12.82 -0.19
N ASP A 597 -6.76 -11.70 -0.63
CA ASP A 597 -5.88 -10.87 0.20
C ASP A 597 -6.71 -10.26 1.34
N ALA A 598 -6.68 -10.88 2.53
CA ALA A 598 -7.30 -10.31 3.70
C ALA A 598 -6.26 -9.48 4.47
N GLU A 599 -6.30 -8.17 4.31
CA GLU A 599 -5.63 -7.25 5.23
C GLU A 599 -6.40 -7.22 6.55
N ARG A 600 -5.75 -7.60 7.65
CA ARG A 600 -6.30 -7.59 8.99
C ARG A 600 -5.50 -6.67 9.88
N PHE A 601 -6.14 -5.67 10.47
CA PHE A 601 -5.50 -4.90 11.52
C PHE A 601 -5.35 -5.71 12.81
N ILE A 602 -4.18 -5.64 13.44
CA ILE A 602 -3.90 -6.35 14.69
C ILE A 602 -3.70 -5.36 15.86
N PRO A 603 -4.26 -5.63 17.05
CA PRO A 603 -4.01 -4.84 18.26
C PRO A 603 -2.53 -4.74 18.61
N LEU A 604 -2.12 -3.64 19.25
CA LEU A 604 -0.77 -3.53 19.77
C LEU A 604 -0.55 -4.55 20.90
N GLY A 605 0.64 -5.13 20.98
CA GLY A 605 0.96 -6.21 21.91
C GLY A 605 0.38 -7.58 21.53
N SER A 606 -0.27 -7.71 20.37
CA SER A 606 -0.81 -9.00 19.90
C SER A 606 0.29 -10.05 19.77
N GLU A 607 -0.02 -11.28 20.16
CA GLU A 607 0.85 -12.41 19.90
C GLU A 607 0.58 -13.00 18.51
N CYS A 608 1.63 -13.16 17.70
CA CYS A 608 1.57 -13.59 16.31
C CYS A 608 2.49 -14.78 16.04
N ALA A 609 1.96 -15.80 15.37
CA ALA A 609 2.75 -16.97 14.95
C ALA A 609 3.42 -16.73 13.59
N LEU A 610 4.70 -17.06 13.51
CA LEU A 610 5.47 -17.18 12.27
C LEU A 610 5.28 -18.58 11.71
N ARG A 611 4.46 -18.73 10.66
CA ARG A 611 4.31 -20.01 9.95
C ARG A 611 5.14 -19.93 8.68
N GLY A 612 6.13 -20.81 8.53
CA GLY A 612 7.03 -20.80 7.38
C GLY A 612 6.33 -20.99 6.03
N GLU A 613 5.11 -21.53 6.01
CA GLU A 613 4.32 -21.77 4.81
C GLU A 613 3.40 -20.59 4.42
N THR A 614 3.10 -19.67 5.35
CA THR A 614 2.19 -18.54 5.08
C THR A 614 2.97 -17.26 4.88
N ARG A 615 2.87 -16.66 3.69
CA ARG A 615 3.46 -15.36 3.39
C ARG A 615 2.60 -14.25 3.99
N ARG A 616 3.00 -13.82 5.18
CA ARG A 616 2.35 -12.75 5.93
C ARG A 616 3.21 -11.50 5.85
N ARG A 617 2.58 -10.37 5.52
CA ARG A 617 3.22 -9.05 5.51
C ARG A 617 2.65 -8.19 6.63
N LEU A 618 3.53 -7.67 7.47
CA LEU A 618 3.21 -6.70 8.50
C LEU A 618 3.41 -5.29 7.94
N THR A 619 2.39 -4.45 8.01
CA THR A 619 2.49 -3.01 7.76
C THR A 619 2.36 -2.24 9.07
N VAL A 620 3.35 -1.42 9.38
CA VAL A 620 3.36 -0.49 10.51
C VAL A 620 3.05 0.90 9.98
N TYR A 621 2.00 1.52 10.48
CA TYR A 621 1.64 2.91 10.17
C TYR A 621 2.12 3.82 11.29
N TYR A 622 2.93 4.82 10.95
CA TYR A 622 3.48 5.79 11.87
C TYR A 622 3.95 7.04 11.11
N GLN A 623 4.00 8.20 11.75
CA GLN A 623 4.30 9.48 11.09
C GLN A 623 5.54 10.21 11.61
N GLU A 624 6.11 9.77 12.73
CA GLU A 624 7.31 10.41 13.32
C GLU A 624 8.55 9.53 13.09
N PRO A 625 9.77 10.09 13.19
CA PRO A 625 11.00 9.31 13.13
C PRO A 625 11.03 8.20 14.20
N ALA A 626 11.25 6.96 13.79
CA ALA A 626 11.33 5.81 14.68
C ALA A 626 12.08 4.63 14.06
N VAL A 627 12.55 3.73 14.93
CA VAL A 627 13.25 2.49 14.56
C VAL A 627 12.38 1.29 14.96
N LEU A 628 12.36 0.27 14.11
CA LEU A 628 11.74 -1.03 14.41
C LEU A 628 12.81 -2.02 14.86
N GLN A 629 12.56 -2.70 15.98
CA GLN A 629 13.51 -3.63 16.60
C GLN A 629 12.83 -4.93 17.03
N LEU A 630 13.39 -6.08 16.66
CA LEU A 630 13.00 -7.41 17.13
C LEU A 630 14.26 -8.26 17.27
N GLY A 631 14.66 -8.69 18.46
CA GLY A 631 15.92 -9.43 18.55
C GLY A 631 17.10 -8.57 18.06
N ASP A 632 17.88 -9.16 17.16
CA ASP A 632 18.96 -8.51 16.40
C ASP A 632 18.47 -7.84 15.10
N TYR A 633 17.21 -8.06 14.71
CA TYR A 633 16.62 -7.38 13.56
C TYR A 633 16.38 -5.90 13.87
N LEU A 634 16.87 -5.04 12.97
CA LEU A 634 16.75 -3.59 13.06
C LEU A 634 16.34 -3.03 11.70
N ALA A 635 15.24 -2.27 11.65
CA ALA A 635 14.84 -1.51 10.48
C ALA A 635 14.69 -0.03 10.81
N ARG A 636 15.17 0.83 9.91
CA ARG A 636 15.13 2.30 10.04
C ARG A 636 14.23 2.91 8.95
N PRO A 637 12.90 2.72 9.05
CA PRO A 637 11.97 3.24 8.06
C PRO A 637 11.90 4.77 8.08
N ASP A 638 11.72 5.37 6.90
CA ASP A 638 11.42 6.80 6.75
C ASP A 638 9.91 7.07 6.90
N PHE A 639 9.42 6.93 8.14
CA PHE A 639 8.02 7.17 8.49
C PHE A 639 7.54 8.60 8.16
N PRO A 640 8.30 9.69 8.40
CA PRO A 640 7.85 11.04 8.07
C PRO A 640 7.53 11.24 6.59
N ARG A 641 8.32 10.60 5.71
CA ARG A 641 8.10 10.70 4.26
C ARG A 641 6.96 9.80 3.77
N LYS A 642 6.84 8.59 4.31
CA LYS A 642 5.96 7.54 3.75
C LYS A 642 4.67 7.28 4.53
N GLY A 643 4.64 7.61 5.82
CA GLY A 643 3.51 7.34 6.72
C GLY A 643 3.32 5.85 7.08
N CYS A 644 4.06 4.94 6.47
CA CYS A 644 4.05 3.51 6.79
C CYS A 644 5.33 2.78 6.36
N PHE A 645 5.51 1.58 6.91
CA PHE A 645 6.56 0.63 6.55
C PHE A 645 5.99 -0.79 6.50
N SER A 646 6.28 -1.53 5.44
CA SER A 646 5.83 -2.91 5.27
C SER A 646 7.01 -3.86 5.26
N VAL A 647 6.88 -5.00 5.96
CA VAL A 647 7.92 -6.04 6.06
C VAL A 647 7.30 -7.43 6.01
N ASP A 648 7.98 -8.36 5.33
CA ASP A 648 7.60 -9.77 5.36
C ASP A 648 7.91 -10.37 6.73
N THR A 649 6.95 -11.07 7.34
CA THR A 649 7.16 -11.74 8.62
C THR A 649 8.21 -12.85 8.55
N ALA A 650 8.56 -13.35 7.37
CA ALA A 650 9.70 -14.23 7.17
C ALA A 650 11.02 -13.62 7.66
N ALA A 651 11.16 -12.29 7.57
CA ALA A 651 12.31 -11.54 8.10
C ALA A 651 12.51 -11.74 9.62
N PHE A 652 11.46 -12.12 10.33
CA PHE A 652 11.46 -12.29 11.78
C PHE A 652 11.88 -13.69 12.21
N ILE A 653 11.90 -14.68 11.31
CA ILE A 653 12.09 -16.11 11.65
C ILE A 653 13.40 -16.33 12.42
N ASP A 654 14.49 -15.74 11.94
CA ASP A 654 15.81 -15.90 12.57
C ASP A 654 16.08 -14.87 13.68
N ALA A 655 15.24 -13.84 13.78
CA ALA A 655 15.35 -12.77 14.78
C ALA A 655 14.66 -13.11 16.11
N VAL A 656 13.68 -14.02 16.10
CA VAL A 656 12.98 -14.44 17.33
C VAL A 656 13.91 -15.29 18.20
N GLN A 657 14.18 -14.79 19.41
CA GLN A 657 14.99 -15.47 20.42
C GLN A 657 14.22 -15.58 21.75
N PRO A 658 14.60 -16.52 22.63
CA PRO A 658 14.02 -16.63 23.97
C PRO A 658 14.13 -15.32 24.75
N GLY A 659 12.99 -14.81 25.23
CA GLY A 659 12.93 -13.55 25.97
C GLY A 659 13.09 -12.27 25.13
N ASN A 660 13.38 -12.37 23.83
CA ASN A 660 13.46 -11.25 22.89
C ASN A 660 12.62 -11.52 21.63
N ASN A 661 11.32 -11.68 21.86
CA ASN A 661 10.33 -12.02 20.85
C ASN A 661 9.35 -10.87 20.58
N GLY A 662 9.52 -9.72 21.24
CA GLY A 662 8.71 -8.53 21.00
C GLY A 662 9.27 -7.70 19.86
N LEU A 663 8.43 -7.36 18.89
CA LEU A 663 8.70 -6.31 17.91
C LEU A 663 8.36 -4.96 18.54
N TRP A 664 9.35 -4.08 18.66
CA TRP A 664 9.23 -2.77 19.29
C TRP A 664 9.34 -1.66 18.25
N LEU A 665 8.50 -0.63 18.43
CA LEU A 665 8.74 0.69 17.85
C LEU A 665 9.51 1.51 18.88
N VAL A 666 10.63 2.08 18.46
CA VAL A 666 11.47 2.97 19.27
C VAL A 666 11.45 4.35 18.62
N PRO A 667 10.57 5.26 19.07
CA PRO A 667 10.57 6.64 18.61
C PRO A 667 11.87 7.36 18.99
N GLU A 668 12.28 8.37 18.22
CA GLU A 668 13.39 9.25 18.62
C GLU A 668 13.07 10.03 19.91
N GLN A 669 11.79 10.35 20.12
CA GLN A 669 11.28 11.03 21.30
C GLN A 669 10.10 10.25 21.90
N GLY A 670 10.23 9.81 23.16
CA GLY A 670 9.16 9.13 23.89
C GLY A 670 9.47 7.67 24.26
N PRO A 671 8.52 6.97 24.90
CA PRO A 671 8.73 5.60 25.34
C PRO A 671 8.64 4.62 24.16
N ARG A 672 9.43 3.54 24.21
CA ARG A 672 9.27 2.40 23.29
C ARG A 672 7.87 1.78 23.42
N VAL A 673 7.32 1.32 22.30
CA VAL A 673 5.98 0.71 22.24
C VAL A 673 6.09 -0.71 21.70
N LEU A 674 5.50 -1.67 22.41
CA LEU A 674 5.41 -3.06 21.94
C LEU A 674 4.36 -3.13 20.83
N LEU A 675 4.78 -3.50 19.63
CA LEU A 675 3.91 -3.67 18.47
C LEU A 675 3.23 -5.03 18.51
N ALA A 676 4.01 -6.11 18.54
CA ALA A 676 3.51 -7.48 18.56
C ALA A 676 4.59 -8.42 19.11
N THR A 677 4.18 -9.55 19.68
CA THR A 677 5.08 -10.61 20.12
C THR A 677 5.06 -11.76 19.11
N TRP A 678 6.20 -12.14 18.58
CA TRP A 678 6.33 -13.13 17.50
C TRP A 678 6.89 -14.46 17.98
N PHE A 679 6.38 -15.58 17.49
CA PHE A 679 6.93 -16.89 17.84
C PHE A 679 6.82 -17.89 16.69
N HIS A 680 7.77 -18.82 16.59
CA HIS A 680 7.69 -19.95 15.69
C HIS A 680 6.99 -21.13 16.40
N PRO A 681 5.95 -21.77 15.84
CA PRO A 681 5.38 -22.98 16.42
C PRO A 681 6.26 -24.20 16.08
N HIS A 682 6.58 -25.00 17.09
CA HIS A 682 7.29 -26.28 16.96
C HIS A 682 6.37 -27.41 17.41
N THR A 683 5.83 -28.16 16.45
CA THR A 683 4.86 -29.22 16.74
C THR A 683 5.52 -30.40 17.47
N VAL A 684 5.03 -30.70 18.67
CA VAL A 684 5.31 -31.92 19.41
C VAL A 684 4.17 -32.92 19.18
N ALA A 685 4.52 -34.21 19.08
CA ALA A 685 3.52 -35.26 18.87
C ALA A 685 2.78 -35.63 20.16
N ASP A 686 3.47 -35.53 21.30
CA ASP A 686 2.94 -35.86 22.62
C ASP A 686 3.75 -35.15 23.73
N SER A 687 3.15 -35.01 24.93
CA SER A 687 3.80 -34.50 26.13
C SER A 687 3.28 -35.19 27.40
N SER A 688 4.17 -35.48 28.36
CA SER A 688 3.80 -36.10 29.64
C SER A 688 4.54 -35.45 30.80
N VAL A 689 3.94 -35.46 31.99
CA VAL A 689 4.51 -34.83 33.18
C VAL A 689 4.51 -35.85 34.32
N GLU A 690 5.68 -36.09 34.90
CA GLU A 690 5.84 -36.87 36.12
C GLU A 690 6.20 -35.94 37.29
N THR A 691 5.49 -36.12 38.40
CA THR A 691 5.67 -35.28 39.59
C THR A 691 6.21 -36.15 40.72
N GLY A 692 7.42 -35.82 41.19
CA GLY A 692 8.01 -36.36 42.40
C GLY A 692 7.68 -35.50 43.62
N LEU A 693 8.29 -35.80 44.77
CA LEU A 693 8.11 -34.98 45.99
C LEU A 693 8.63 -33.54 45.80
N ASN A 694 9.84 -33.42 45.23
CA ASN A 694 10.57 -32.16 45.11
C ASN A 694 11.02 -31.84 43.68
N HIS A 695 10.66 -32.66 42.69
CA HIS A 695 11.02 -32.45 41.29
C HIS A 695 9.84 -32.69 40.34
N ILE A 696 9.88 -32.06 39.18
CA ILE A 696 8.96 -32.31 38.06
C ILE A 696 9.78 -32.70 36.84
N ILE A 697 9.39 -33.79 36.16
CA ILE A 697 9.96 -34.19 34.88
C ILE A 697 8.89 -33.98 33.81
N TRP A 698 9.11 -33.03 32.92
CA TRP A 698 8.24 -32.77 31.78
C TRP A 698 8.88 -33.33 30.51
N ARG A 699 8.23 -34.32 29.90
CA ARG A 699 8.66 -34.96 28.66
C ARG A 699 7.91 -34.42 27.45
N PHE A 700 8.61 -34.27 26.33
CA PHE A 700 8.07 -33.85 25.03
C PHE A 700 8.64 -34.71 23.91
N TYR A 701 7.83 -34.95 22.88
CA TYR A 701 8.19 -35.82 21.76
C TYR A 701 8.09 -35.10 20.40
N PRO A 702 9.01 -34.19 20.05
CA PRO A 702 9.09 -33.58 18.72
C PRO A 702 9.51 -34.60 17.64
N ARG A 703 9.19 -34.28 16.38
CA ARG A 703 9.61 -35.04 15.19
C ARG A 703 11.04 -34.73 14.70
N ALA A 704 11.67 -33.73 15.31
CA ALA A 704 13.02 -33.28 14.96
C ALA A 704 13.85 -33.10 16.24
N VAL A 705 15.17 -33.21 16.09
CA VAL A 705 16.12 -33.06 17.20
C VAL A 705 16.02 -31.65 17.77
N MET A 706 15.90 -31.57 19.10
CA MET A 706 15.95 -30.32 19.85
C MET A 706 17.32 -30.20 20.51
N PHE A 707 18.03 -29.10 20.23
CA PHE A 707 19.41 -28.92 20.68
C PHE A 707 19.49 -28.16 22.00
N GLU A 708 18.63 -27.16 22.15
CA GLU A 708 18.61 -26.23 23.27
C GLU A 708 17.14 -26.00 23.69
N LEU A 709 16.94 -25.78 24.98
CA LEU A 709 15.64 -25.48 25.56
C LEU A 709 15.79 -24.22 26.42
N ALA A 710 14.84 -23.30 26.28
CA ALA A 710 14.67 -22.16 27.16
C ALA A 710 13.33 -22.30 27.89
N ALA A 711 13.35 -22.04 29.19
CA ALA A 711 12.18 -22.11 30.05
C ALA A 711 12.02 -20.80 30.84
N GLU A 712 10.78 -20.34 30.93
CA GLU A 712 10.38 -19.21 31.76
C GLU A 712 9.42 -19.71 32.84
N LEU A 713 9.84 -19.56 34.10
CA LEU A 713 9.08 -19.91 35.28
C LEU A 713 8.52 -18.62 35.90
N GLU A 714 7.20 -18.47 35.91
CA GLU A 714 6.51 -17.31 36.49
C GLU A 714 5.66 -17.75 37.70
N ASN A 715 5.86 -17.11 38.85
CA ASN A 715 4.93 -17.22 39.98
C ASN A 715 3.73 -16.30 39.73
N LEU A 716 2.55 -16.88 39.47
CA LEU A 716 1.35 -16.13 39.12
C LEU A 716 0.79 -15.30 40.29
N ILE A 717 1.12 -15.67 41.53
CA ILE A 717 0.71 -14.92 42.72
C ILE A 717 1.55 -13.65 42.86
N THR A 718 2.88 -13.77 42.86
CA THR A 718 3.81 -12.65 43.10
C THR A 718 4.17 -11.87 41.83
N GLY A 719 4.08 -12.49 40.65
CA GLY A 719 4.55 -11.95 39.37
C GLY A 719 6.06 -12.06 39.17
N GLN A 720 6.78 -12.76 40.06
CA GLN A 720 8.21 -12.99 39.89
C GLN A 720 8.48 -14.01 38.77
N THR A 721 9.48 -13.73 37.95
CA THR A 721 9.83 -14.56 36.79
C THR A 721 11.31 -14.93 36.82
N THR A 722 11.58 -16.22 36.65
CA THR A 722 12.93 -16.79 36.50
C THR A 722 13.07 -17.35 35.10
N ARG A 723 14.14 -16.96 34.39
CA ARG A 723 14.44 -17.44 33.04
C ARG A 723 15.64 -18.36 33.08
N TRP A 724 15.57 -19.44 32.32
CA TRP A 724 16.61 -20.45 32.22
C TRP A 724 16.78 -20.90 30.77
N SER A 725 18.00 -21.25 30.38
CA SER A 725 18.29 -21.89 29.10
C SER A 725 19.40 -22.92 29.28
N GLY A 726 19.27 -24.08 28.64
CA GLY A 726 20.28 -25.12 28.70
C GLY A 726 20.32 -25.97 27.44
N LYS A 727 21.46 -26.64 27.23
CA LYS A 727 21.70 -27.54 26.09
C LYS A 727 21.64 -29.00 26.53
N SER A 728 21.22 -29.87 25.61
CA SER A 728 21.08 -31.31 25.91
C SER A 728 22.38 -31.99 26.41
N TYR A 729 23.55 -31.47 26.01
CA TYR A 729 24.86 -32.10 26.26
C TYR A 729 25.68 -31.43 27.37
N GLU A 730 25.17 -30.39 28.02
CA GLU A 730 25.92 -29.72 29.10
C GLU A 730 25.88 -30.60 30.35
N GLN A 731 27.04 -31.12 30.77
CA GLN A 731 27.15 -31.76 32.08
C GLN A 731 26.97 -30.70 33.18
N PRO A 732 26.29 -31.02 34.29
CA PRO A 732 26.16 -30.08 35.40
C PRO A 732 27.57 -29.64 35.84
N PRO A 733 27.79 -28.33 36.10
CA PRO A 733 29.07 -27.86 36.62
C PRO A 733 29.40 -28.68 37.87
N GLY A 734 30.57 -29.31 37.89
CA GLY A 734 30.98 -30.21 38.97
C GLY A 734 31.07 -29.46 40.30
N GLY A 735 29.96 -29.42 41.05
CA GLY A 735 29.88 -28.77 42.36
C GLY A 735 28.46 -28.76 42.93
N GLY A 736 28.19 -29.68 43.86
CA GLY A 736 27.31 -29.53 45.04
C GLY A 736 25.80 -29.33 44.85
N ASP A 737 25.37 -28.33 44.09
CA ASP A 737 23.97 -27.88 44.07
C ASP A 737 23.29 -28.31 42.76
N GLU A 738 22.18 -29.03 42.87
CA GLU A 738 21.36 -29.37 41.70
C GLU A 738 20.77 -28.09 41.09
N PRO A 739 20.95 -27.85 39.77
CA PRO A 739 20.40 -26.67 39.14
C PRO A 739 18.86 -26.71 39.17
N LEU A 740 18.23 -25.55 39.38
CA LEU A 740 16.77 -25.41 39.39
C LEU A 740 16.10 -26.07 38.18
N MET A 741 16.72 -26.00 37.01
CA MET A 741 16.25 -26.64 35.78
C MET A 741 17.40 -27.34 35.04
N ARG A 742 17.09 -28.49 34.42
CA ARG A 742 18.01 -29.30 33.59
C ARG A 742 17.26 -29.83 32.36
N PHE A 743 17.93 -29.84 31.22
CA PHE A 743 17.38 -30.35 29.97
C PHE A 743 18.17 -31.58 29.49
N GLU A 744 17.45 -32.64 29.12
CA GLU A 744 18.00 -33.86 28.51
C GLU A 744 17.26 -34.12 27.20
N GLY A 745 17.97 -34.16 26.07
CA GLY A 745 17.38 -34.43 24.77
C GLY A 745 18.08 -35.58 24.06
N GLU A 746 17.33 -36.57 23.59
CA GLU A 746 17.88 -37.66 22.80
C GLU A 746 18.21 -37.20 21.38
N THR A 747 19.33 -37.68 20.84
CA THR A 747 19.79 -37.38 19.48
C THR A 747 19.34 -38.40 18.46
N SER A 748 18.77 -39.52 18.92
CA SER A 748 18.27 -40.60 18.08
C SER A 748 16.76 -40.72 18.28
N PRO A 749 15.97 -40.91 17.22
CA PRO A 749 14.53 -41.07 17.37
C PRO A 749 14.21 -42.45 17.95
N ASN A 750 13.10 -42.53 18.67
CA ASN A 750 12.50 -43.78 19.12
C ASN A 750 11.93 -44.59 17.93
N ARG A 751 11.38 -45.78 18.20
CA ARG A 751 10.80 -46.67 17.16
C ARG A 751 9.66 -46.03 16.34
N ALA A 752 9.04 -44.97 16.84
CA ALA A 752 7.98 -44.22 16.17
C ALA A 752 8.50 -42.99 15.39
N GLY A 753 9.82 -42.77 15.34
CA GLY A 753 10.43 -41.63 14.65
C GLY A 753 10.38 -40.32 15.44
N LEU A 754 10.17 -40.37 16.76
CA LEU A 754 10.06 -39.20 17.64
C LEU A 754 11.27 -39.10 18.57
N TYR A 755 11.71 -37.88 18.90
CA TYR A 755 12.85 -37.64 19.79
C TYR A 755 12.36 -37.37 21.21
N GLU A 756 12.83 -38.13 22.19
CA GLU A 756 12.47 -37.88 23.59
C GLU A 756 13.28 -36.72 24.17
N ASN A 757 12.59 -35.78 24.80
CA ASN A 757 13.18 -34.60 25.44
C ASN A 757 12.58 -34.44 26.84
N ARG A 758 13.39 -34.10 27.83
CA ARG A 758 12.99 -33.98 29.24
C ARG A 758 13.48 -32.65 29.81
N LEU A 759 12.56 -31.88 30.40
CA LEU A 759 12.88 -30.78 31.31
C LEU A 759 12.68 -31.28 32.74
N ILE A 760 13.75 -31.28 33.52
CA ILE A 760 13.74 -31.62 34.95
C ILE A 760 13.78 -30.31 35.73
N LEU A 761 12.77 -30.06 36.56
CA LEU A 761 12.65 -28.90 37.43
C LEU A 761 12.77 -29.35 38.88
N THR A 762 13.81 -28.90 39.58
CA THR A 762 13.94 -29.04 41.03
C THR A 762 13.15 -27.92 41.70
N THR A 763 12.41 -28.23 42.76
CA THR A 763 11.48 -27.28 43.39
C THR A 763 11.84 -26.91 44.82
N ASP A 764 12.97 -27.42 45.34
CA ASP A 764 13.39 -27.22 46.74
C ASP A 764 13.55 -25.75 47.11
N ASP A 765 14.15 -24.96 46.22
CA ASP A 765 14.40 -23.52 46.40
C ASP A 765 13.24 -22.62 45.94
N LEU A 766 12.14 -23.21 45.47
CA LEU A 766 10.95 -22.45 45.11
C LEU A 766 10.09 -22.16 46.34
N ASP A 767 9.78 -20.88 46.51
CA ASP A 767 8.78 -20.39 47.45
C ASP A 767 7.40 -21.04 47.21
N SER A 768 6.51 -20.89 48.20
CA SER A 768 5.14 -21.35 48.02
C SER A 768 4.41 -20.47 47.00
N GLY A 769 3.74 -21.08 46.03
CA GLY A 769 3.09 -20.33 44.97
C GLY A 769 2.42 -21.19 43.90
N LEU A 770 1.71 -20.51 42.99
CA LEU A 770 1.20 -21.08 41.74
C LEU A 770 2.17 -20.71 40.62
N TYR A 771 2.78 -21.70 39.99
CA TYR A 771 3.83 -21.48 39.00
C TYR A 771 3.36 -21.88 37.59
N ARG A 772 3.67 -21.03 36.61
CA ARG A 772 3.59 -21.35 35.17
C ARG A 772 4.99 -21.58 34.63
N VAL A 773 5.18 -22.66 33.87
CA VAL A 773 6.38 -22.91 33.06
C VAL A 773 6.01 -22.83 31.59
N SER A 774 6.66 -21.91 30.88
CA SER A 774 6.56 -21.78 29.42
C SER A 774 7.89 -22.15 28.80
N VAL A 775 7.86 -22.96 27.73
CA VAL A 775 9.07 -23.50 27.11
C VAL A 775 9.18 -23.13 25.63
N GLN A 776 10.41 -22.84 25.22
CA GLN A 776 10.80 -22.67 23.83
C GLN A 776 11.93 -23.65 23.51
N GLY A 777 11.82 -24.36 22.40
CA GLY A 777 12.83 -25.29 21.93
C GLY A 777 13.56 -24.74 20.70
N ARG A 778 14.83 -25.10 20.57
CA ARG A 778 15.61 -24.83 19.36
C ARG A 778 15.71 -26.10 18.50
N ILE A 779 15.03 -26.08 17.36
CA ILE A 779 15.06 -27.13 16.34
C ILE A 779 15.79 -26.58 15.11
N GLY A 780 16.92 -27.21 14.75
CA GLY A 780 17.84 -26.65 13.76
C GLY A 780 18.43 -25.31 14.23
N SER A 781 18.30 -24.26 13.40
CA SER A 781 18.71 -22.89 13.75
C SER A 781 17.62 -22.06 14.42
N ARG A 782 16.40 -22.59 14.58
CA ARG A 782 15.22 -21.78 14.91
C ARG A 782 14.69 -22.03 16.32
N TRP A 783 14.53 -20.96 17.08
CA TRP A 783 13.79 -20.98 18.35
C TRP A 783 12.29 -20.90 18.10
N GLY A 784 11.52 -21.64 18.89
CA GLY A 784 10.06 -21.64 18.78
C GLY A 784 9.35 -22.19 20.01
N LEU A 785 8.09 -21.81 20.18
CA LEU A 785 7.19 -22.35 21.20
C LEU A 785 6.80 -23.77 20.86
N LEU A 786 6.82 -24.66 21.85
CA LEU A 786 6.32 -26.02 21.68
C LEU A 786 4.79 -26.00 21.61
N THR A 787 4.23 -26.63 20.58
CA THR A 787 2.78 -26.69 20.37
C THR A 787 2.31 -28.07 19.98
N ASP A 788 1.03 -28.38 20.18
CA ASP A 788 0.41 -29.56 19.58
C ASP A 788 0.15 -29.39 18.06
N ALA A 789 -0.49 -30.38 17.44
CA ALA A 789 -0.87 -30.36 16.03
C ALA A 789 -1.92 -29.28 15.69
N ARG A 790 -2.64 -28.74 16.67
CA ARG A 790 -3.61 -27.65 16.52
C ARG A 790 -2.98 -26.28 16.76
N ALA A 791 -1.67 -26.21 17.03
CA ALA A 791 -0.95 -25.00 17.45
C ALA A 791 -1.35 -24.48 18.84
N GLY A 792 -1.84 -25.36 19.72
CA GLY A 792 -2.03 -25.08 21.14
C GLY A 792 -0.70 -25.16 21.88
N ARG A 793 -0.42 -24.18 22.75
CA ARG A 793 0.85 -24.09 23.49
C ARG A 793 0.99 -25.21 24.52
N GLU A 794 2.16 -25.81 24.58
CA GLU A 794 2.56 -26.65 25.70
C GLU A 794 2.92 -25.77 26.90
N THR A 795 2.12 -25.85 27.96
CA THR A 795 2.34 -25.13 29.22
C THR A 795 2.22 -26.11 30.38
N LEU A 796 3.11 -25.95 31.37
CA LEU A 796 3.02 -26.66 32.64
C LEU A 796 2.61 -25.67 33.73
N VAL A 797 1.65 -26.07 34.56
CA VAL A 797 1.23 -25.31 35.73
C VAL A 797 1.21 -26.24 36.93
N PHE A 798 1.79 -25.80 38.04
CA PHE A 798 1.85 -26.59 39.27
C PHE A 798 1.79 -25.70 40.51
N VAL A 799 1.44 -26.32 41.63
CA VAL A 799 1.33 -25.67 42.93
C VAL A 799 2.44 -26.16 43.84
N LYS A 800 3.14 -25.24 44.49
CA LYS A 800 4.19 -25.55 45.48
C LYS A 800 3.77 -25.00 46.84
N SER A 801 3.75 -25.86 47.87
CA SER A 801 3.47 -25.49 49.26
C SER A 801 4.30 -26.33 50.21
N ASN A 802 4.86 -25.74 51.27
CA ASN A 802 5.58 -26.47 52.33
C ASN A 802 6.65 -27.46 51.80
N LYS A 803 7.47 -27.01 50.83
CA LYS A 803 8.50 -27.83 50.16
C LYS A 803 7.99 -29.01 49.30
N GLN A 804 6.68 -29.18 49.14
CA GLN A 804 6.10 -30.25 48.34
C GLN A 804 5.22 -29.72 47.21
N ILE A 805 5.16 -30.48 46.11
CA ILE A 805 4.24 -30.21 45.01
C ILE A 805 2.84 -30.70 45.43
N GLN A 806 1.85 -29.84 45.26
CA GLN A 806 0.47 -30.09 45.64
C GLN A 806 -0.41 -30.28 44.40
N PRO A 807 -1.59 -30.91 44.55
CA PRO A 807 -2.61 -30.90 43.51
C PRO A 807 -2.96 -29.46 43.12
N ILE A 808 -3.28 -29.23 41.85
CA ILE A 808 -3.60 -27.90 41.31
C ILE A 808 -4.77 -27.23 42.06
N GLN A 809 -5.69 -28.01 42.63
CA GLN A 809 -6.81 -27.54 43.45
C GLN A 809 -6.35 -26.84 44.74
N ALA A 810 -5.16 -27.16 45.25
CA ALA A 810 -4.58 -26.47 46.40
C ALA A 810 -4.18 -25.01 46.09
N ALA A 811 -4.24 -24.60 44.81
CA ALA A 811 -4.01 -23.23 44.39
C ALA A 811 -4.93 -22.25 45.13
N GLU A 812 -6.21 -22.58 45.34
CA GLU A 812 -7.18 -21.71 46.04
C GLU A 812 -6.72 -21.33 47.45
N ILE A 813 -6.23 -22.32 48.20
CA ILE A 813 -5.75 -22.15 49.57
C ILE A 813 -4.52 -21.24 49.60
N LEU A 814 -3.55 -21.47 48.71
CA LEU A 814 -2.36 -20.63 48.63
C LEU A 814 -2.65 -19.23 48.11
N TRP A 815 -3.59 -19.10 47.17
CA TRP A 815 -3.99 -17.83 46.59
C TRP A 815 -4.68 -16.95 47.64
N ALA A 816 -5.47 -17.56 48.54
CA ALA A 816 -6.08 -16.90 49.68
C ALA A 816 -5.07 -16.61 50.82
N ALA A 817 -4.07 -17.47 51.02
CA ALA A 817 -3.03 -17.31 52.04
C ALA A 817 -1.94 -16.28 51.67
N GLY A 818 -1.86 -15.87 50.40
CA GLY A 818 -0.98 -14.79 49.95
C GLY A 818 -1.33 -13.44 50.60
N PRO A 819 -0.44 -12.43 50.52
CA PRO A 819 -0.71 -11.12 51.10
C PRO A 819 -2.01 -10.52 50.53
N PRO A 820 -2.88 -9.92 51.37
CA PRO A 820 -4.09 -9.28 50.91
C PRO A 820 -3.74 -8.17 49.92
N VAL A 821 -4.19 -8.33 48.68
CA VAL A 821 -3.99 -7.36 47.61
C VAL A 821 -5.32 -6.68 47.29
N HIS A 822 -5.26 -5.35 47.16
CA HIS A 822 -6.39 -4.51 46.83
C HIS A 822 -6.07 -3.66 45.59
N GLY A 823 -7.10 -3.10 44.95
CA GLY A 823 -6.95 -2.19 43.82
C GLY A 823 -6.13 -2.78 42.67
N GLU A 824 -5.10 -2.06 42.24
CA GLU A 824 -4.23 -2.41 41.12
C GLU A 824 -3.53 -3.76 41.29
N ALA A 825 -3.01 -4.05 42.50
CA ALA A 825 -2.28 -5.29 42.74
C ALA A 825 -3.17 -6.53 42.55
N ARG A 826 -4.45 -6.43 42.94
CA ARG A 826 -5.44 -7.49 42.72
C ARG A 826 -5.80 -7.63 41.25
N LEU A 827 -6.00 -6.51 40.55
CA LEU A 827 -6.26 -6.52 39.11
C LEU A 827 -5.12 -7.18 38.34
N ASN A 828 -3.88 -6.77 38.59
CA ASN A 828 -2.70 -7.33 37.94
C ASN A 828 -2.52 -8.82 38.25
N ARG A 829 -2.81 -9.25 39.48
CA ARG A 829 -2.82 -10.67 39.88
C ARG A 829 -3.87 -11.47 39.10
N PHE A 830 -5.10 -10.96 39.00
CA PHE A 830 -6.13 -11.58 38.18
C PHE A 830 -5.74 -11.60 36.70
N LEU A 831 -5.18 -10.52 36.15
CA LEU A 831 -4.83 -10.44 34.72
C LEU A 831 -3.77 -11.47 34.33
N ARG A 832 -2.82 -11.79 35.22
CA ARG A 832 -1.88 -12.92 35.00
C ARG A 832 -2.62 -14.25 34.86
N LEU A 833 -3.56 -14.53 35.76
CA LEU A 833 -4.39 -15.75 35.70
C LEU A 833 -5.31 -15.76 34.48
N HIS A 834 -5.90 -14.62 34.13
CA HIS A 834 -6.76 -14.49 32.97
C HIS A 834 -6.00 -14.72 31.67
N ARG A 835 -4.83 -14.10 31.46
CA ARG A 835 -4.01 -14.29 30.27
C ARG A 835 -3.55 -15.73 30.11
N LEU A 836 -3.27 -16.43 31.22
CA LEU A 836 -3.02 -17.87 31.20
C LEU A 836 -4.22 -18.62 30.62
N LEU A 837 -5.41 -18.44 31.17
CA LEU A 837 -6.62 -19.18 30.76
C LEU A 837 -7.22 -18.73 29.42
N ALA A 838 -6.90 -17.51 28.98
CA ALA A 838 -7.33 -16.94 27.71
C ALA A 838 -6.38 -17.23 26.54
N SER A 839 -5.28 -17.97 26.76
CA SER A 839 -4.35 -18.39 25.70
C SER A 839 -4.75 -19.75 25.11
N HIS A 840 -4.37 -20.01 23.86
CA HIS A 840 -4.58 -21.32 23.23
C HIS A 840 -3.54 -22.32 23.73
N HIS A 841 -3.97 -23.35 24.44
CA HIS A 841 -3.13 -24.41 24.99
C HIS A 841 -3.43 -25.76 24.37
N ALA A 842 -2.41 -26.62 24.34
CA ALA A 842 -2.57 -28.02 23.95
C ALA A 842 -3.57 -28.72 24.88
N GLU A 843 -4.30 -29.72 24.39
CA GLU A 843 -5.37 -30.40 25.14
C GLU A 843 -4.89 -30.95 26.50
N GLY A 844 -3.73 -31.61 26.51
CA GLY A 844 -3.12 -32.12 27.75
C GLY A 844 -2.69 -31.01 28.72
N ALA A 845 -2.23 -29.87 28.22
CA ALA A 845 -1.93 -28.70 29.03
C ALA A 845 -3.20 -28.08 29.61
N TRP A 846 -4.24 -27.91 28.79
CA TRP A 846 -5.53 -27.39 29.22
C TRP A 846 -6.16 -28.23 30.32
N ALA A 847 -6.16 -29.56 30.21
CA ALA A 847 -6.70 -30.46 31.23
C ALA A 847 -6.05 -30.27 32.62
N ARG A 848 -4.77 -29.86 32.67
CA ARG A 848 -4.06 -29.55 33.93
C ARG A 848 -4.42 -28.17 34.49
N MET A 849 -4.82 -27.23 33.64
CA MET A 849 -5.15 -25.84 34.02
C MET A 849 -6.64 -25.61 34.26
N GLU A 850 -7.52 -26.41 33.65
CA GLU A 850 -8.97 -26.32 33.81
C GLU A 850 -9.40 -26.23 35.29
N PRO A 851 -8.78 -26.96 36.25
CA PRO A 851 -9.12 -26.83 37.67
C PRO A 851 -8.84 -25.45 38.30
N LEU A 852 -8.14 -24.54 37.64
CA LEU A 852 -7.97 -23.14 38.09
C LEU A 852 -9.18 -22.25 37.76
N THR A 853 -10.15 -22.78 37.04
CA THR A 853 -11.39 -22.10 36.67
C THR A 853 -12.16 -21.55 37.87
N PRO A 854 -12.39 -22.30 38.98
CA PRO A 854 -13.13 -21.78 40.12
C PRO A 854 -12.39 -20.61 40.78
N LEU A 855 -11.08 -20.74 40.98
CA LEU A 855 -10.21 -19.65 41.44
C LEU A 855 -10.31 -18.39 40.55
N TRP A 856 -10.31 -18.56 39.22
CA TRP A 856 -10.51 -17.44 38.30
C TRP A 856 -11.88 -16.78 38.50
N CYS A 857 -12.95 -17.56 38.70
CA CYS A 857 -14.29 -17.04 38.97
C CYS A 857 -14.36 -16.31 40.31
N GLU A 858 -13.71 -16.81 41.35
CA GLU A 858 -13.67 -16.19 42.68
C GLU A 858 -12.91 -14.88 42.69
N GLU A 859 -11.72 -14.83 42.08
CA GLU A 859 -10.92 -13.61 41.98
C GLU A 859 -11.64 -12.54 41.16
N LEU A 860 -12.27 -12.96 40.06
CA LEU A 860 -13.14 -12.09 39.28
C LEU A 860 -14.35 -11.60 40.08
N ALA A 861 -14.91 -12.45 40.94
CA ALA A 861 -16.04 -12.10 41.78
C ALA A 861 -15.74 -11.06 42.84
N ALA A 862 -14.52 -11.06 43.32
CA ALA A 862 -14.05 -10.15 44.35
C ALA A 862 -13.46 -8.85 43.80
N LEU A 863 -13.43 -8.67 42.47
CA LEU A 863 -13.15 -7.38 41.83
C LEU A 863 -14.42 -6.53 41.80
N ASP A 864 -14.47 -5.53 42.67
CA ASP A 864 -15.51 -4.50 42.64
C ASP A 864 -15.06 -3.36 41.70
N PRO A 865 -15.76 -3.12 40.58
CA PRO A 865 -15.44 -1.99 39.72
C PRO A 865 -15.50 -0.66 40.47
N ALA A 866 -16.39 -0.49 41.46
CA ALA A 866 -16.52 0.75 42.26
C ALA A 866 -15.26 1.07 43.08
N ALA A 867 -14.48 0.05 43.46
CA ALA A 867 -13.26 0.20 44.25
C ALA A 867 -11.98 0.44 43.43
N LEU A 868 -12.05 0.36 42.09
CA LEU A 868 -10.91 0.57 41.20
C LEU A 868 -10.77 2.04 40.77
N SER A 869 -9.56 2.48 40.41
CA SER A 869 -9.41 3.78 39.73
C SER A 869 -9.97 3.71 38.30
N ASP A 870 -10.22 4.86 37.70
CA ASP A 870 -10.71 4.92 36.32
C ASP A 870 -9.70 4.29 35.34
N GLU A 871 -8.39 4.50 35.53
CA GLU A 871 -7.34 3.88 34.70
C GLU A 871 -7.39 2.34 34.73
N LEU A 872 -7.69 1.76 35.89
CA LEU A 872 -7.76 0.32 36.10
C LEU A 872 -9.03 -0.29 35.50
N VAL A 873 -10.17 0.39 35.62
CA VAL A 873 -11.39 0.02 34.87
C VAL A 873 -11.10 0.05 33.37
N CYS A 874 -10.36 1.05 32.90
CA CYS A 874 -9.97 1.20 31.51
C CYS A 874 -8.97 0.12 31.05
N GLN A 875 -8.05 -0.30 31.92
CA GLN A 875 -7.17 -1.46 31.69
C GLN A 875 -7.99 -2.75 31.56
N TRP A 876 -8.98 -2.96 32.43
CA TRP A 876 -9.85 -4.14 32.37
C TRP A 876 -10.60 -4.27 31.04
N VAL A 877 -11.22 -3.18 30.60
CA VAL A 877 -11.99 -3.20 29.34
C VAL A 877 -11.06 -3.43 28.15
N ARG A 878 -9.79 -2.98 28.20
CA ARG A 878 -8.78 -3.31 27.17
C ARG A 878 -8.48 -4.81 27.13
N GLU A 879 -8.35 -5.45 28.28
CA GLU A 879 -8.09 -6.90 28.35
C GLU A 879 -9.29 -7.71 27.84
N CYS A 880 -10.53 -7.25 28.08
CA CYS A 880 -11.73 -7.85 27.49
C CYS A 880 -11.75 -7.78 25.95
N LEU A 881 -11.12 -6.75 25.37
CA LEU A 881 -11.03 -6.54 23.91
C LEU A 881 -9.88 -7.35 23.28
N ASN A 882 -8.79 -7.54 24.03
CA ASN A 882 -7.61 -8.29 23.59
C ASN A 882 -7.73 -9.80 23.81
N ALA A 883 -8.91 -10.30 24.19
CA ALA A 883 -9.12 -11.70 24.57
C ALA A 883 -8.89 -12.73 23.44
N GLY A 884 -8.64 -12.29 22.20
CA GLY A 884 -8.27 -13.17 21.09
C GLY A 884 -6.77 -13.20 20.84
N ALA A 885 -6.16 -14.38 20.96
CA ALA A 885 -4.85 -14.67 20.37
C ALA A 885 -4.93 -14.46 18.84
N ALA A 886 -4.22 -13.47 18.29
CA ALA A 886 -4.21 -13.20 16.84
C ALA A 886 -3.71 -14.41 15.99
N HIS A 887 -3.14 -15.42 16.66
CA HIS A 887 -2.61 -16.68 16.14
C HIS A 887 -3.47 -17.92 16.43
N ALA A 888 -4.63 -17.77 17.09
CA ALA A 888 -5.56 -18.87 17.28
C ALA A 888 -5.91 -19.51 15.93
N PRO A 889 -5.88 -20.85 15.80
CA PRO A 889 -6.37 -21.51 14.60
C PRO A 889 -7.84 -21.12 14.37
N ALA A 890 -8.25 -21.10 13.10
CA ALA A 890 -9.64 -20.83 12.74
C ALA A 890 -10.57 -21.77 13.52
N GLY A 891 -11.44 -21.18 14.33
CA GLY A 891 -12.38 -21.89 15.20
C GLY A 891 -11.84 -22.40 16.53
N TRP A 892 -10.72 -21.86 17.04
CA TRP A 892 -10.48 -21.82 18.50
C TRP A 892 -10.94 -20.49 19.06
N LEU A 893 -11.62 -20.51 20.20
CA LEU A 893 -12.13 -19.31 20.86
C LEU A 893 -11.89 -19.34 22.39
N PRO A 894 -11.62 -18.19 23.01
CA PRO A 894 -11.54 -18.09 24.45
C PRO A 894 -12.93 -18.34 25.07
N HIS A 895 -13.13 -19.48 25.73
CA HIS A 895 -14.37 -19.77 26.47
C HIS A 895 -14.59 -18.81 27.66
N TRP A 896 -13.54 -18.08 28.07
CA TRP A 896 -13.47 -17.26 29.27
C TRP A 896 -13.35 -15.78 28.92
N ASN A 897 -14.42 -15.18 28.40
CA ASN A 897 -14.48 -13.74 28.15
C ASN A 897 -14.92 -13.00 29.43
N PRO A 898 -14.06 -12.17 30.06
CA PRO A 898 -14.40 -11.50 31.33
C PRO A 898 -15.64 -10.62 31.23
N ALA A 899 -15.96 -10.10 30.03
CA ALA A 899 -17.14 -9.27 29.82
C ALA A 899 -18.46 -10.00 30.10
N ALA A 900 -18.53 -11.30 29.81
CA ALA A 900 -19.72 -12.10 30.10
C ALA A 900 -19.86 -12.43 31.59
N PHE A 901 -18.75 -12.61 32.29
CA PHE A 901 -18.72 -13.01 33.70
C PHE A 901 -18.89 -11.85 34.67
N ARG A 902 -18.34 -10.66 34.36
CA ARG A 902 -18.56 -9.42 35.12
C ARG A 902 -18.99 -8.27 34.20
N PRO A 903 -20.24 -8.30 33.70
CA PRO A 903 -20.77 -7.22 32.88
C PRO A 903 -20.91 -5.88 33.65
N HIS A 904 -20.81 -5.89 34.98
CA HIS A 904 -20.81 -4.69 35.84
C HIS A 904 -19.71 -3.68 35.50
N PHE A 905 -18.59 -4.12 34.92
CA PHE A 905 -17.55 -3.21 34.40
C PHE A 905 -18.04 -2.39 33.21
N PHE A 906 -19.04 -2.87 32.47
CA PHE A 906 -19.77 -2.17 31.41
C PHE A 906 -21.06 -1.53 31.92
N ALA A 907 -21.29 -1.51 33.23
CA ALA A 907 -22.39 -0.84 33.90
C ALA A 907 -21.91 0.33 34.77
N GLN A 908 -20.69 0.82 34.55
CA GLN A 908 -20.20 1.98 35.28
C GLN A 908 -20.76 3.29 34.70
N PRO A 909 -20.88 4.35 35.52
CA PRO A 909 -21.19 5.68 35.02
C PRO A 909 -20.23 6.08 33.90
N ALA A 910 -20.75 6.75 32.87
CA ALA A 910 -19.98 7.16 31.70
C ALA A 910 -18.67 7.89 32.04
N ALA A 911 -18.66 8.66 33.15
CA ALA A 911 -17.51 9.40 33.63
C ALA A 911 -16.30 8.54 33.98
N ARG A 912 -16.49 7.27 34.32
CA ARG A 912 -15.40 6.38 34.74
C ARG A 912 -14.55 5.85 33.59
N TYR A 913 -14.99 6.08 32.36
CA TYR A 913 -14.24 5.70 31.17
C TYR A 913 -13.32 6.85 30.68
N ARG A 914 -13.03 7.86 31.54
CA ARG A 914 -12.34 9.13 31.19
C ARG A 914 -10.92 8.99 30.66
N THR A 915 -10.20 7.99 31.14
CA THR A 915 -8.74 7.87 31.00
C THR A 915 -8.32 6.89 29.91
N LEU A 916 -9.27 6.41 29.11
CA LEU A 916 -9.00 5.67 27.88
C LEU A 916 -8.42 6.62 26.83
N LEU A 917 -7.12 6.87 26.90
CA LEU A 917 -6.40 7.49 25.80
C LEU A 917 -6.53 6.59 24.54
N PRO A 918 -6.69 7.18 23.35
CA PRO A 918 -6.76 6.45 22.08
C PRO A 918 -5.36 5.95 21.70
N ARG A 919 -4.83 4.99 22.47
CA ARG A 919 -3.59 4.26 22.15
C ARG A 919 -3.87 2.96 21.37
N ASP A 920 -5.09 2.39 21.49
CA ASP A 920 -5.55 1.24 20.72
C ASP A 920 -6.75 1.62 19.86
N ARG A 921 -6.48 2.07 18.64
CA ARG A 921 -7.49 2.49 17.64
C ARG A 921 -7.95 1.33 16.75
N ASN A 922 -7.88 0.09 17.26
CA ASN A 922 -8.02 -1.11 16.43
C ASN A 922 -9.45 -1.66 16.28
N ALA A 923 -10.46 -1.18 17.03
CA ALA A 923 -11.84 -1.69 16.98
C ALA A 923 -12.89 -0.56 17.02
N SER A 924 -14.00 -0.68 16.27
CA SER A 924 -15.09 0.32 16.29
C SER A 924 -15.74 0.47 17.68
N PHE A 925 -15.68 -0.60 18.49
CA PHE A 925 -16.04 -0.55 19.91
C PHE A 925 -15.21 0.45 20.72
N SER A 926 -13.90 0.58 20.48
CA SER A 926 -13.07 1.51 21.24
C SER A 926 -13.46 2.97 20.96
N ASP A 927 -13.95 3.26 19.76
CA ASP A 927 -14.47 4.58 19.39
C ASP A 927 -15.92 4.82 19.86
N CYS A 928 -16.81 3.82 19.79
CA CYS A 928 -18.14 3.91 20.44
C CYS A 928 -18.03 4.13 21.95
N ARG A 929 -16.99 3.57 22.57
CA ARG A 929 -16.66 3.74 23.99
C ARG A 929 -15.98 5.09 24.26
N ASN A 930 -15.12 5.56 23.36
CA ASN A 930 -14.61 6.94 23.41
C ASN A 930 -15.77 7.94 23.34
N MET A 931 -16.85 7.64 22.61
CA MET A 931 -18.06 8.47 22.63
C MET A 931 -18.82 8.37 23.95
N VAL A 932 -18.99 7.17 24.54
CA VAL A 932 -19.56 7.06 25.91
C VAL A 932 -18.72 7.85 26.91
N PHE A 933 -17.40 7.88 26.76
CA PHE A 933 -16.48 8.74 27.51
C PHE A 933 -16.72 10.23 27.24
N GLN A 934 -16.77 10.65 25.97
CA GLN A 934 -17.01 12.05 25.61
C GLN A 934 -18.38 12.52 26.13
N MET A 935 -19.37 11.64 26.27
CA MET A 935 -20.66 11.94 26.91
C MET A 935 -20.55 12.34 28.39
N ALA A 936 -19.53 11.92 29.13
CA ALA A 936 -19.31 12.40 30.49
C ALA A 936 -18.66 13.79 30.54
N VAL A 937 -17.87 14.13 29.52
CA VAL A 937 -17.36 15.50 29.32
C VAL A 937 -18.49 16.42 28.85
N TRP A 938 -19.42 15.92 28.03
CA TRP A 938 -20.63 16.63 27.61
C TRP A 938 -21.72 16.70 28.70
N ALA A 939 -21.71 15.77 29.65
CA ALA A 939 -22.55 15.77 30.85
C ALA A 939 -22.31 16.99 31.76
N GLY A 940 -21.28 17.79 31.48
CA GLY A 940 -21.12 19.14 32.03
C GLY A 940 -22.19 20.14 31.60
N GLY A 941 -23.19 19.77 30.77
CA GLY A 941 -24.49 20.47 30.75
C GLY A 941 -25.05 20.92 29.40
N ASP A 942 -24.58 20.44 28.24
CA ASP A 942 -25.21 20.83 26.96
C ASP A 942 -25.41 19.63 26.01
N LEU A 943 -26.48 18.88 26.27
CA LEU A 943 -26.96 17.79 25.39
C LEU A 943 -27.49 18.31 24.04
N HIS A 944 -27.89 19.59 23.96
CA HIS A 944 -28.26 20.27 22.71
C HIS A 944 -27.02 20.49 21.83
N GLY A 945 -25.90 20.82 22.46
CA GLY A 945 -24.57 20.87 21.86
C GLY A 945 -24.15 19.56 21.19
N LEU A 946 -24.55 18.39 21.71
CA LEU A 946 -24.28 17.10 21.06
C LEU A 946 -25.05 16.92 19.74
N ALA A 947 -26.33 17.32 19.69
CA ALA A 947 -27.11 17.32 18.46
C ALA A 947 -26.54 18.27 17.40
N LYS A 948 -25.99 19.42 17.83
CA LYS A 948 -25.32 20.40 16.96
C LYS A 948 -23.87 20.02 16.60
N SER A 949 -23.22 19.15 17.38
CA SER A 949 -21.81 18.77 17.18
C SER A 949 -21.57 17.95 15.90
N GLY A 950 -22.62 17.43 15.28
CA GLY A 950 -22.51 16.55 14.12
C GLY A 950 -21.88 15.19 14.43
N ARG A 951 -21.60 14.81 15.68
CA ARG A 951 -20.91 13.53 15.96
C ARG A 951 -21.79 12.29 15.80
N LEU A 952 -23.10 12.43 15.96
CA LEU A 952 -24.08 11.37 15.76
C LEU A 952 -24.77 11.51 14.40
N HIS A 953 -25.16 10.39 13.82
CA HIS A 953 -25.89 10.39 12.57
C HIS A 953 -27.27 11.08 12.75
N PRO A 954 -27.69 11.99 11.84
CA PRO A 954 -28.93 12.75 11.98
C PRO A 954 -30.19 11.90 12.21
N VAL A 955 -30.23 10.68 11.64
CA VAL A 955 -31.34 9.73 11.83
C VAL A 955 -31.60 9.38 13.29
N PHE A 956 -30.58 9.34 14.15
CA PHE A 956 -30.78 9.04 15.58
C PHE A 956 -31.78 10.03 16.21
N TRP A 957 -31.62 11.32 15.91
CA TRP A 957 -32.47 12.38 16.43
C TRP A 957 -33.93 12.27 15.95
N GLY A 958 -34.14 11.71 14.75
CA GLY A 958 -35.48 11.43 14.18
C GLY A 958 -36.34 10.48 15.01
N GLY A 959 -35.73 9.73 15.93
CA GLY A 959 -36.42 8.88 16.90
C GLY A 959 -37.21 9.65 17.96
N PHE A 960 -36.83 10.89 18.30
CA PHE A 960 -37.50 11.68 19.33
C PHE A 960 -38.82 12.27 18.84
N ARG A 961 -39.87 12.17 19.66
CA ARG A 961 -41.21 12.69 19.32
C ARG A 961 -41.23 14.21 19.18
N ASN A 962 -40.43 14.92 19.97
CA ASN A 962 -40.41 16.37 20.02
C ASN A 962 -39.23 17.01 19.24
N LEU A 963 -38.62 16.31 18.28
CA LEU A 963 -37.45 16.82 17.55
C LEU A 963 -37.68 18.23 16.96
N ALA A 964 -38.86 18.49 16.38
CA ALA A 964 -39.19 19.79 15.79
C ALA A 964 -39.26 20.92 16.84
N GLU A 965 -39.83 20.63 18.02
CA GLU A 965 -39.91 21.55 19.17
C GLU A 965 -38.49 21.83 19.71
N ALA A 966 -37.67 20.79 19.87
CA ALA A 966 -36.30 20.89 20.35
C ALA A 966 -35.37 21.70 19.43
N GLN A 967 -35.62 21.66 18.12
CA GLN A 967 -34.87 22.45 17.13
C GLN A 967 -35.28 23.92 17.08
N GLN A 968 -36.53 24.24 17.40
CA GLN A 968 -37.09 25.60 17.31
C GLN A 968 -36.97 26.39 18.63
N ASP A 969 -37.28 25.76 19.77
CA ASP A 969 -37.42 26.45 21.06
C ASP A 969 -36.29 26.12 22.06
N ALA A 970 -35.20 25.49 21.59
CA ALA A 970 -34.11 24.99 22.44
C ALA A 970 -34.56 24.03 23.58
N ALA A 971 -35.75 23.43 23.45
CA ALA A 971 -36.29 22.47 24.40
C ALA A 971 -35.47 21.16 24.42
N GLU A 972 -35.43 20.47 25.57
CA GLU A 972 -34.76 19.18 25.70
C GLU A 972 -35.48 18.07 24.89
N LEU A 973 -34.70 17.19 24.26
CA LEU A 973 -35.22 16.04 23.51
C LEU A 973 -35.87 15.02 24.47
N ARG A 974 -37.08 14.58 24.15
CA ARG A 974 -37.86 13.63 24.97
C ARG A 974 -38.77 12.72 24.13
N GLY A 975 -39.09 11.56 24.69
CA GLY A 975 -40.00 10.58 24.12
C GLY A 975 -39.42 9.88 22.89
N PHE A 976 -38.26 9.22 23.04
CA PHE A 976 -37.68 8.41 21.97
C PHE A 976 -38.63 7.28 21.55
N CYS A 977 -38.84 7.12 20.25
CA CYS A 977 -39.70 6.11 19.65
C CYS A 977 -38.87 5.20 18.74
N LEU A 978 -38.68 3.94 19.16
CA LEU A 978 -37.90 2.99 18.38
C LEU A 978 -38.47 2.77 16.97
N ALA A 979 -39.80 2.67 16.84
CA ALA A 979 -40.44 2.47 15.54
C ALA A 979 -40.13 3.61 14.56
N ARG A 980 -40.11 4.87 15.04
CA ARG A 980 -39.75 6.04 14.23
C ARG A 980 -38.27 6.03 13.83
N TYR A 981 -37.39 5.66 14.75
CA TYR A 981 -35.97 5.49 14.45
C TYR A 981 -35.74 4.40 13.40
N GLN A 982 -36.42 3.25 13.52
CA GLN A 982 -36.35 2.16 12.54
C GLN A 982 -36.87 2.58 11.16
N GLU A 983 -38.00 3.29 11.12
CA GLU A 983 -38.55 3.82 9.88
C GLU A 983 -37.60 4.84 9.23
N ALA A 984 -36.99 5.74 10.01
CA ALA A 984 -35.99 6.70 9.54
C ALA A 984 -34.73 6.01 8.99
N MET A 985 -34.28 4.93 9.63
CA MET A 985 -33.18 4.09 9.13
C MET A 985 -33.51 3.41 7.79
N GLY A 986 -34.76 2.97 7.60
CA GLY A 986 -35.20 2.27 6.39
C GLY A 986 -35.46 3.18 5.18
N ARG A 987 -35.62 4.49 5.37
CA ARG A 987 -35.87 5.47 4.28
C ARG A 987 -34.60 5.97 3.58
N LEU A 988 -33.41 5.66 4.11
CA LEU A 988 -32.15 6.08 3.51
C LEU A 988 -31.76 5.14 2.35
N ALA A 989 -31.63 5.70 1.15
CA ALA A 989 -31.06 4.99 0.01
C ALA A 989 -29.56 4.76 0.26
N LEU A 990 -29.13 3.50 0.34
CA LEU A 990 -27.78 3.11 0.72
C LEU A 990 -27.05 2.35 -0.40
N ASP A 991 -27.60 2.37 -1.63
CA ASP A 991 -27.12 1.55 -2.73
C ASP A 991 -25.72 1.97 -3.21
N ASP A 992 -25.44 3.27 -3.24
CA ASP A 992 -24.12 3.81 -3.61
C ASP A 992 -23.04 3.56 -2.54
N THR A 993 -23.44 3.33 -1.29
CA THR A 993 -22.53 3.24 -0.14
C THR A 993 -22.16 1.81 0.28
N TRP A 994 -22.77 0.77 -0.33
CA TRP A 994 -22.38 -0.63 -0.12
C TRP A 994 -20.91 -0.91 -0.40
N ARG A 995 -20.33 -0.16 -1.34
CA ARG A 995 -18.93 -0.31 -1.73
C ARG A 995 -17.98 -0.01 -0.57
N TRP A 996 -18.34 0.89 0.36
CA TRP A 996 -17.51 1.24 1.51
C TRP A 996 -17.48 0.12 2.55
N LEU A 997 -18.61 -0.53 2.84
CA LEU A 997 -18.69 -1.63 3.83
C LEU A 997 -17.89 -2.89 3.42
N ARG A 998 -17.58 -3.04 2.13
CA ARG A 998 -16.73 -4.13 1.61
C ARG A 998 -15.24 -3.82 1.72
N ARG A 999 -14.83 -2.56 1.97
CA ARG A 999 -13.43 -2.20 2.16
C ARG A 999 -12.96 -2.68 3.53
N ALA A 1000 -11.86 -3.42 3.58
CA ALA A 1000 -11.29 -3.94 4.83
C ALA A 1000 -10.87 -2.84 5.82
N SER A 1001 -10.58 -1.62 5.32
CA SER A 1001 -10.13 -0.47 6.10
C SER A 1001 -11.24 0.44 6.61
N TRP A 1002 -12.46 0.33 6.11
CA TRP A 1002 -13.55 1.25 6.47
C TRP A 1002 -14.13 0.89 7.85
N GLN A 1003 -14.29 1.89 8.72
CA GLN A 1003 -14.94 1.78 10.04
C GLN A 1003 -15.90 2.95 10.24
N PRO A 1004 -16.95 2.84 11.07
CA PRO A 1004 -17.86 3.96 11.35
C PRO A 1004 -17.12 5.08 12.09
N GLY A 1005 -17.27 6.31 11.61
CA GLY A 1005 -16.70 7.50 12.24
C GLY A 1005 -17.70 8.48 12.82
N GLU A 1006 -17.22 9.66 13.26
CA GLU A 1006 -18.06 10.81 13.59
C GLU A 1006 -19.02 11.09 12.42
N GLN A 1007 -20.31 11.33 12.74
CA GLN A 1007 -21.46 11.39 11.80
C GLN A 1007 -22.06 10.02 11.39
N ASP A 1008 -21.36 8.90 11.50
CA ASP A 1008 -21.91 7.56 11.17
C ASP A 1008 -22.55 6.88 12.38
N TYR A 1009 -22.13 7.25 13.59
CA TYR A 1009 -22.55 6.58 14.82
C TYR A 1009 -24.06 6.65 15.05
N LEU A 1010 -24.65 5.51 15.41
CA LEU A 1010 -26.10 5.31 15.55
C LEU A 1010 -26.88 5.58 14.26
N GLY A 1011 -26.19 5.59 13.12
CA GLY A 1011 -26.77 5.59 11.79
C GLY A 1011 -26.78 4.19 11.17
N PRO A 1012 -27.27 4.08 9.91
CA PRO A 1012 -27.35 2.82 9.19
C PRO A 1012 -25.98 2.20 8.92
N HIS A 1013 -24.97 3.02 8.65
CA HIS A 1013 -23.60 2.56 8.38
C HIS A 1013 -22.95 1.89 9.59
N HIS A 1014 -23.08 2.49 10.78
CA HIS A 1014 -22.57 1.90 12.01
C HIS A 1014 -23.25 0.56 12.34
N LEU A 1015 -24.59 0.48 12.26
CA LEU A 1015 -25.30 -0.77 12.53
C LEU A 1015 -24.92 -1.88 11.54
N ARG A 1016 -24.83 -1.55 10.24
CA ARG A 1016 -24.43 -2.52 9.21
C ARG A 1016 -23.00 -2.99 9.40
N TYR A 1017 -22.08 -2.10 9.76
CA TYR A 1017 -20.70 -2.48 10.08
C TYR A 1017 -20.66 -3.53 11.19
N ALA A 1018 -21.35 -3.27 12.30
CA ALA A 1018 -21.37 -4.15 13.46
C ALA A 1018 -21.99 -5.52 13.14
N LEU A 1019 -23.04 -5.55 12.31
CA LEU A 1019 -23.66 -6.79 11.83
C LEU A 1019 -22.75 -7.56 10.86
N ALA A 1020 -22.08 -6.86 9.93
CA ALA A 1020 -21.13 -7.47 9.00
C ALA A 1020 -19.89 -8.01 9.75
N ALA A 1021 -19.42 -7.32 10.78
CA ALA A 1021 -18.35 -7.80 11.65
C ALA A 1021 -18.75 -9.10 12.35
N LEU A 1022 -19.94 -9.15 12.96
CA LEU A 1022 -20.49 -10.37 13.58
C LEU A 1022 -20.54 -11.53 12.57
N GLY A 1023 -21.03 -11.29 11.35
CA GLY A 1023 -21.09 -12.31 10.28
C GLY A 1023 -19.70 -12.82 9.86
N ARG A 1024 -18.74 -11.92 9.63
CA ARG A 1024 -17.35 -12.29 9.28
C ARG A 1024 -16.68 -13.10 10.38
N HIS A 1025 -16.84 -12.70 11.65
CA HIS A 1025 -16.30 -13.44 12.79
C HIS A 1025 -16.94 -14.83 12.89
N PHE A 1026 -18.26 -14.90 12.70
CA PHE A 1026 -18.97 -16.19 12.71
C PHE A 1026 -18.49 -17.12 11.60
N GLN A 1027 -18.40 -16.66 10.35
CA GLN A 1027 -17.92 -17.49 9.23
C GLN A 1027 -16.48 -18.00 9.44
N ARG A 1028 -15.60 -17.15 9.98
CA ARG A 1028 -14.19 -17.50 10.23
C ARG A 1028 -14.02 -18.53 11.33
N ASP A 1029 -14.76 -18.37 12.42
CA ASP A 1029 -14.56 -19.14 13.66
C ASP A 1029 -15.53 -20.34 13.80
N SER A 1030 -16.53 -20.46 12.92
CA SER A 1030 -17.44 -21.63 12.87
C SER A 1030 -16.84 -22.98 12.48
N PRO A 1031 -15.79 -23.11 11.62
CA PRO A 1031 -15.31 -24.41 11.18
C PRO A 1031 -14.63 -25.27 12.25
N GLY A 1032 -14.02 -24.66 13.28
CA GLY A 1032 -13.25 -25.39 14.31
C GLY A 1032 -14.06 -25.81 15.55
N ASP A 1033 -15.06 -25.03 15.95
CA ASP A 1033 -15.87 -25.22 17.18
C ASP A 1033 -17.36 -25.43 16.86
N TYR A 1034 -17.67 -26.10 15.74
CA TYR A 1034 -19.04 -26.30 15.23
C TYR A 1034 -20.09 -26.70 16.30
N PRO A 1035 -19.81 -27.60 17.27
CA PRO A 1035 -20.78 -27.97 18.30
C PRO A 1035 -21.08 -26.82 19.28
N TYR A 1036 -20.11 -25.94 19.53
CA TYR A 1036 -20.22 -24.86 20.50
C TYR A 1036 -20.92 -23.63 19.91
N ALA A 1037 -20.60 -23.29 18.66
CA ALA A 1037 -21.28 -22.24 17.91
C ALA A 1037 -22.79 -22.52 17.80
N GLY A 1038 -23.17 -23.75 17.46
CA GLY A 1038 -24.56 -24.19 17.44
C GLY A 1038 -25.26 -24.08 18.80
N LYS A 1039 -24.58 -24.47 19.89
CA LYS A 1039 -25.10 -24.35 21.28
C LYS A 1039 -25.30 -22.89 21.70
N ALA A 1040 -24.41 -21.98 21.30
CA ALA A 1040 -24.51 -20.56 21.62
C ALA A 1040 -25.68 -19.88 20.88
N LEU A 1041 -25.90 -20.21 19.60
CA LEU A 1041 -27.05 -19.71 18.84
C LEU A 1041 -28.37 -20.30 19.32
N PHE A 1042 -28.38 -21.59 19.65
CA PHE A 1042 -29.54 -22.24 20.26
C PHE A 1042 -29.88 -21.60 21.62
N PHE A 1043 -28.88 -21.33 22.45
CA PHE A 1043 -29.03 -20.58 23.69
C PHE A 1043 -29.64 -19.19 23.47
N ALA A 1044 -29.13 -18.42 22.51
CA ALA A 1044 -29.68 -17.11 22.19
C ALA A 1044 -31.16 -17.20 21.75
N THR A 1045 -31.52 -18.26 21.01
CA THR A 1045 -32.90 -18.52 20.59
C THR A 1045 -33.81 -18.87 21.77
N GLN A 1046 -33.37 -19.76 22.66
CA GLN A 1046 -34.13 -20.16 23.86
C GLN A 1046 -34.39 -18.99 24.79
N VAL A 1047 -33.35 -18.21 25.09
CA VAL A 1047 -33.46 -17.01 25.92
C VAL A 1047 -34.37 -15.98 25.26
N GLY A 1048 -34.24 -15.77 23.95
CA GLY A 1048 -35.11 -14.85 23.20
C GLY A 1048 -36.59 -15.24 23.27
N ARG A 1049 -36.92 -16.54 23.18
CA ARG A 1049 -38.30 -17.03 23.35
C ARG A 1049 -38.81 -16.85 24.77
N ALA A 1050 -38.06 -17.30 25.77
CA ALA A 1050 -38.46 -17.22 27.17
C ALA A 1050 -38.68 -15.78 27.65
N LEU A 1051 -37.79 -14.85 27.24
CA LEU A 1051 -37.90 -13.42 27.56
C LEU A 1051 -38.97 -12.71 26.71
N GLY A 1052 -39.30 -13.24 25.52
CA GLY A 1052 -40.43 -12.80 24.72
C GLY A 1052 -41.78 -13.17 25.33
N GLU A 1053 -41.88 -14.36 25.93
CA GLU A 1053 -43.09 -14.89 26.58
C GLU A 1053 -43.35 -14.23 27.96
N THR A 1054 -42.31 -13.89 28.72
CA THR A 1054 -42.45 -13.18 30.02
C THR A 1054 -42.98 -11.75 29.88
N ARG A 1055 -42.83 -11.12 28.71
CA ARG A 1055 -43.39 -9.78 28.40
C ARG A 1055 -44.92 -9.72 28.40
N ALA A 1056 -45.62 -10.85 28.40
CA ALA A 1056 -47.09 -10.88 28.46
C ALA A 1056 -47.66 -10.78 29.88
N GLY A 1057 -46.84 -10.90 30.94
CA GLY A 1057 -47.36 -11.11 32.30
C GLY A 1057 -46.78 -10.26 33.43
N GLN A 1058 -45.51 -9.83 33.39
CA GLN A 1058 -44.91 -9.09 34.50
C GLN A 1058 -43.96 -7.98 34.02
N ALA A 1059 -44.24 -6.76 34.45
CA ALA A 1059 -43.52 -5.55 34.10
C ALA A 1059 -42.07 -5.58 34.60
N HIS A 1060 -41.11 -5.37 33.70
CA HIS A 1060 -39.81 -4.86 34.11
C HIS A 1060 -39.99 -3.37 34.49
N PRO A 1061 -39.36 -2.87 35.57
CA PRO A 1061 -39.39 -1.45 35.87
C PRO A 1061 -38.47 -0.70 34.90
N GLY A 1062 -39.03 -0.27 33.77
CA GLY A 1062 -38.40 0.57 32.74
C GLY A 1062 -39.37 0.77 31.57
N PRO A 1063 -39.23 1.82 30.74
CA PRO A 1063 -40.24 2.20 29.75
C PRO A 1063 -40.57 1.01 28.84
N ASP A 1064 -41.78 0.50 29.06
CA ASP A 1064 -42.32 -0.71 28.47
C ASP A 1064 -42.49 -0.57 26.96
N ARG A 1065 -42.31 -1.70 26.26
CA ARG A 1065 -42.65 -1.97 24.84
C ARG A 1065 -41.59 -1.76 23.76
N VAL A 1066 -40.31 -1.64 24.06
CA VAL A 1066 -39.29 -1.67 23.00
C VAL A 1066 -38.87 -3.12 22.71
N SER A 1067 -39.70 -3.85 21.97
CA SER A 1067 -39.26 -5.09 21.34
C SER A 1067 -38.30 -4.74 20.20
N PHE A 1068 -37.01 -4.94 20.44
CA PHE A 1068 -36.00 -4.73 19.41
C PHE A 1068 -36.00 -5.93 18.45
N THR A 1069 -36.98 -6.00 17.55
CA THR A 1069 -36.80 -6.71 16.28
C THR A 1069 -36.27 -5.67 15.32
N ALA A 1070 -34.95 -5.54 15.19
CA ALA A 1070 -34.39 -4.81 14.07
C ALA A 1070 -34.92 -5.44 12.77
N PRO A 1071 -35.33 -4.67 11.76
CA PRO A 1071 -35.69 -5.24 10.47
C PRO A 1071 -34.39 -5.58 9.74
N ALA A 1072 -33.77 -6.72 10.07
CA ALA A 1072 -32.69 -7.27 9.27
C ALA A 1072 -33.12 -7.40 7.78
N GLY A 1073 -34.43 -7.56 7.52
CA GLY A 1073 -34.99 -7.67 6.18
C GLY A 1073 -35.18 -6.38 5.37
N THR A 1074 -35.10 -5.17 5.96
CA THR A 1074 -35.31 -3.90 5.20
C THR A 1074 -34.03 -3.12 4.92
N LEU A 1075 -32.92 -3.49 5.55
CA LEU A 1075 -31.63 -2.82 5.36
C LEU A 1075 -30.72 -3.52 4.34
N PHE A 1076 -31.13 -4.62 3.71
CA PHE A 1076 -30.31 -5.38 2.76
C PHE A 1076 -31.15 -5.66 1.50
N SER A 1077 -30.57 -5.51 0.31
CA SER A 1077 -31.27 -5.83 -0.95
C SER A 1077 -31.50 -7.34 -1.06
N SER A 1078 -32.53 -7.74 -1.81
CA SER A 1078 -33.10 -9.10 -1.81
C SER A 1078 -32.21 -10.22 -2.35
N GLU A 1079 -30.99 -9.95 -2.83
CA GLU A 1079 -30.19 -10.91 -3.63
C GLU A 1079 -28.77 -11.17 -3.09
N THR A 1080 -28.43 -10.79 -1.85
CA THR A 1080 -27.06 -10.97 -1.32
C THR A 1080 -26.90 -12.22 -0.44
N PRO A 1081 -25.78 -12.97 -0.55
CA PRO A 1081 -25.46 -14.11 0.34
C PRO A 1081 -25.45 -13.75 1.84
N GLU A 1082 -25.20 -12.47 2.14
CA GLU A 1082 -25.13 -11.89 3.49
C GLU A 1082 -26.48 -11.91 4.22
N ARG A 1083 -27.62 -11.97 3.49
CA ARG A 1083 -28.95 -12.05 4.10
C ARG A 1083 -29.19 -13.39 4.83
N THR A 1084 -28.71 -14.49 4.25
CA THR A 1084 -28.88 -15.85 4.81
C THR A 1084 -28.12 -15.99 6.14
N ASP A 1085 -26.91 -15.43 6.23
CA ASP A 1085 -26.11 -15.44 7.46
C ASP A 1085 -26.71 -14.53 8.54
N GLN A 1086 -27.35 -13.42 8.16
CA GLN A 1086 -28.02 -12.53 9.11
C GLN A 1086 -29.28 -13.11 9.72
N GLU A 1087 -30.09 -13.83 8.93
CA GLU A 1087 -31.27 -14.52 9.46
C GLU A 1087 -30.85 -15.58 10.50
N ALA A 1088 -29.71 -16.26 10.28
CA ALA A 1088 -29.15 -17.22 11.24
C ALA A 1088 -28.60 -16.56 12.52
N LEU A 1089 -28.11 -15.32 12.45
CA LEU A 1089 -27.49 -14.60 13.56
C LEU A 1089 -28.44 -13.65 14.32
N ALA A 1090 -29.70 -13.52 13.88
CA ALA A 1090 -30.69 -12.65 14.50
C ALA A 1090 -30.92 -12.91 16.02
N PRO A 1091 -30.92 -14.16 16.53
CA PRO A 1091 -31.04 -14.39 17.97
C PRO A 1091 -29.84 -13.84 18.76
N ALA A 1092 -28.62 -13.96 18.22
CA ALA A 1092 -27.41 -13.43 18.85
C ALA A 1092 -27.46 -11.90 18.94
N HIS A 1093 -27.91 -11.25 17.86
CA HIS A 1093 -28.11 -9.79 17.82
C HIS A 1093 -29.03 -9.30 18.93
N GLN A 1094 -30.20 -9.94 19.10
CA GLN A 1094 -31.18 -9.55 20.11
C GLN A 1094 -30.63 -9.69 21.54
N LEU A 1095 -29.92 -10.79 21.81
CA LEU A 1095 -29.35 -11.06 23.13
C LEU A 1095 -28.28 -10.02 23.50
N ILE A 1096 -27.39 -9.69 22.56
CA ILE A 1096 -26.34 -8.66 22.75
C ILE A 1096 -26.97 -7.29 23.03
N ALA A 1097 -28.02 -6.93 22.29
CA ALA A 1097 -28.75 -5.67 22.48
C ALA A 1097 -29.39 -5.58 23.88
N LEU A 1098 -29.97 -6.70 24.35
CA LEU A 1098 -30.61 -6.77 25.66
C LEU A 1098 -29.60 -6.68 26.81
N LEU A 1099 -28.47 -7.37 26.69
CA LEU A 1099 -27.41 -7.27 27.69
C LEU A 1099 -26.89 -5.83 27.80
N ALA A 1100 -26.63 -5.16 26.67
CA ALA A 1100 -26.19 -3.77 26.66
C ALA A 1100 -27.21 -2.84 27.33
N LYS A 1101 -28.51 -3.07 27.08
CA LYS A 1101 -29.60 -2.34 27.74
C LYS A 1101 -29.53 -2.50 29.26
N ALA A 1102 -29.42 -3.75 29.75
CA ALA A 1102 -29.37 -4.02 31.18
C ALA A 1102 -28.12 -3.41 31.84
N CYS A 1103 -26.95 -3.49 31.20
CA CYS A 1103 -25.74 -2.83 31.69
C CYS A 1103 -25.92 -1.31 31.87
N ARG A 1104 -26.60 -0.65 30.92
CA ARG A 1104 -26.86 0.80 31.01
C ARG A 1104 -28.01 1.15 31.96
N TRP A 1105 -28.90 0.22 32.25
CA TRP A 1105 -29.99 0.42 33.21
C TRP A 1105 -29.54 0.18 34.65
N GLU A 1106 -28.55 -0.70 34.87
CA GLU A 1106 -27.98 -1.00 36.18
C GLU A 1106 -27.43 0.25 36.90
N THR A 1107 -26.91 1.25 36.17
CA THR A 1107 -26.48 2.54 36.74
C THR A 1107 -27.63 3.35 37.36
N ARG A 1108 -28.87 3.08 36.92
CA ARG A 1108 -30.09 3.81 37.29
C ARG A 1108 -30.95 3.01 38.26
N ALA A 1109 -30.95 1.69 38.13
CA ALA A 1109 -31.65 0.75 38.99
C ALA A 1109 -30.76 -0.47 39.26
N GLN A 1110 -30.19 -0.53 40.47
CA GLN A 1110 -29.31 -1.61 40.88
C GLN A 1110 -30.05 -2.96 40.91
N GLY A 1111 -29.38 -4.02 40.47
CA GLY A 1111 -29.87 -5.40 40.48
C GLY A 1111 -30.57 -5.85 39.20
N VAL A 1112 -30.74 -4.99 38.20
CA VAL A 1112 -31.35 -5.34 36.91
C VAL A 1112 -30.46 -6.30 36.12
N LEU A 1113 -29.15 -6.10 36.16
CA LEU A 1113 -28.20 -6.95 35.46
C LEU A 1113 -28.14 -8.36 36.07
N GLU A 1114 -28.14 -8.48 37.40
CA GLU A 1114 -28.20 -9.78 38.07
C GLU A 1114 -29.54 -10.50 37.82
N ALA A 1115 -30.66 -9.77 37.84
CA ALA A 1115 -31.97 -10.33 37.51
C ALA A 1115 -32.01 -10.87 36.07
N LEU A 1116 -31.47 -10.11 35.10
CA LEU A 1116 -31.38 -10.57 33.71
C LEU A 1116 -30.52 -11.84 33.59
N MET A 1117 -29.36 -11.87 34.24
CA MET A 1117 -28.48 -13.03 34.19
C MET A 1117 -29.13 -14.28 34.79
N ALA A 1118 -29.85 -14.14 35.91
CA ALA A 1118 -30.61 -15.22 36.51
C ALA A 1118 -31.70 -15.75 35.56
N GLN A 1119 -32.42 -14.85 34.86
CA GLN A 1119 -33.42 -15.23 33.87
C GLN A 1119 -32.80 -15.96 32.66
N MET A 1120 -31.65 -15.50 32.16
CA MET A 1120 -30.93 -16.18 31.08
C MET A 1120 -30.52 -17.61 31.47
N THR A 1121 -30.02 -17.78 32.70
CA THR A 1121 -29.66 -19.09 33.22
C THR A 1121 -30.91 -19.99 33.33
N ALA A 1122 -32.00 -19.49 33.91
CA ALA A 1122 -33.26 -20.24 34.01
C ALA A 1122 -33.82 -20.65 32.63
N ALA A 1123 -33.80 -19.74 31.65
CA ALA A 1123 -34.31 -19.98 30.30
C ALA A 1123 -33.50 -21.01 29.50
N SER A 1124 -32.22 -21.18 29.81
CA SER A 1124 -31.33 -22.10 29.08
C SER A 1124 -31.25 -23.50 29.65
N ALA A 1125 -31.92 -23.76 30.79
CA ALA A 1125 -31.83 -25.01 31.57
C ALA A 1125 -30.38 -25.48 31.82
N GLY A 1126 -29.43 -24.55 31.82
CA GLY A 1126 -28.00 -24.82 31.99
C GLY A 1126 -27.47 -24.32 33.33
N SER A 1127 -26.20 -24.65 33.62
CA SER A 1127 -25.52 -24.05 34.78
C SER A 1127 -25.29 -22.54 34.55
N PRO A 1128 -25.18 -21.73 35.62
CA PRO A 1128 -24.74 -20.34 35.49
C PRO A 1128 -23.43 -20.23 34.71
N LEU A 1129 -22.49 -21.15 34.92
CA LEU A 1129 -21.20 -21.21 34.24
C LEU A 1129 -21.36 -21.38 32.73
N ASP A 1130 -22.18 -22.34 32.28
CA ASP A 1130 -22.42 -22.58 30.85
C ASP A 1130 -23.10 -21.39 30.17
N THR A 1131 -24.02 -20.73 30.88
CA THR A 1131 -24.67 -19.50 30.42
C THR A 1131 -23.61 -18.42 30.14
N ARG A 1132 -22.68 -18.22 31.07
CA ARG A 1132 -21.61 -17.21 30.94
C ARG A 1132 -20.64 -17.54 29.82
N LYS A 1133 -20.25 -18.80 29.65
CA LYS A 1133 -19.38 -19.22 28.53
C LYS A 1133 -20.05 -18.98 27.17
N ARG A 1134 -21.34 -19.32 27.02
CA ARG A 1134 -22.09 -19.10 25.76
C ARG A 1134 -22.25 -17.61 25.46
N LEU A 1135 -22.54 -16.81 26.48
CA LEU A 1135 -22.58 -15.36 26.36
C LEU A 1135 -21.21 -14.76 26.00
N GLY A 1136 -20.13 -15.31 26.57
CA GLY A 1136 -18.76 -14.91 26.27
C GLY A 1136 -18.38 -15.11 24.81
N PHE A 1137 -18.83 -16.21 24.21
CA PHE A 1137 -18.68 -16.48 22.78
C PHE A 1137 -19.45 -15.48 21.91
N LEU A 1138 -20.71 -15.19 22.24
CA LEU A 1138 -21.51 -14.23 21.48
C LEU A 1138 -20.94 -12.82 21.57
N LEU A 1139 -20.44 -12.43 22.76
CA LEU A 1139 -19.76 -11.15 22.94
C LEU A 1139 -18.43 -11.10 22.19
N TYR A 1140 -17.66 -12.19 22.17
CA TYR A 1140 -16.42 -12.25 21.39
C TYR A 1140 -16.68 -11.99 19.90
N LEU A 1141 -17.71 -12.61 19.32
CA LEU A 1141 -18.05 -12.42 17.90
C LEU A 1141 -18.71 -11.05 17.63
N GLY A 1142 -19.52 -10.55 18.57
CA GLY A 1142 -20.38 -9.39 18.38
C GLY A 1142 -19.99 -8.19 19.23
N PHE A 1143 -18.71 -8.01 19.55
CA PHE A 1143 -18.29 -6.95 20.48
C PHE A 1143 -18.57 -5.55 19.91
N ASP A 1144 -18.36 -5.32 18.61
CA ASP A 1144 -18.72 -4.05 17.95
C ASP A 1144 -20.24 -3.75 18.06
N LEU A 1145 -21.06 -4.79 17.94
CA LEU A 1145 -22.51 -4.70 18.10
C LEU A 1145 -22.93 -4.41 19.55
N PHE A 1146 -22.22 -4.98 20.52
CA PHE A 1146 -22.39 -4.63 21.93
C PHE A 1146 -22.08 -3.15 22.19
N GLY A 1147 -21.02 -2.62 21.56
CA GLY A 1147 -20.64 -1.20 21.63
C GLY A 1147 -21.68 -0.25 21.08
N PHE A 1148 -22.22 -0.56 19.88
CA PHE A 1148 -23.34 0.16 19.29
C PHE A 1148 -24.49 0.33 20.29
N TYR A 1149 -24.89 -0.77 20.93
CA TYR A 1149 -26.04 -0.75 21.85
C TYR A 1149 -25.74 -0.11 23.20
N LEU A 1150 -24.53 -0.23 23.73
CA LEU A 1150 -24.14 0.49 24.95
C LEU A 1150 -24.29 2.00 24.76
N LEU A 1151 -23.85 2.54 23.62
CA LEU A 1151 -24.00 3.94 23.28
C LEU A 1151 -25.47 4.33 23.05
N PHE A 1152 -26.20 3.51 22.27
CA PHE A 1152 -27.61 3.75 21.96
C PHE A 1152 -28.48 3.86 23.22
N TRP A 1153 -28.35 2.91 24.15
CA TRP A 1153 -29.16 2.89 25.38
C TRP A 1153 -28.75 3.98 26.37
N GLU A 1154 -27.47 4.29 26.50
CA GLU A 1154 -27.03 5.40 27.37
C GLU A 1154 -27.65 6.73 26.93
N LEU A 1155 -27.70 7.01 25.62
CA LEU A 1155 -28.31 8.24 25.11
C LEU A 1155 -29.82 8.28 25.36
N ILE A 1156 -30.55 7.20 25.03
CA ILE A 1156 -31.99 7.14 25.25
C ILE A 1156 -32.33 7.33 26.72
N PHE A 1157 -31.63 6.62 27.62
CA PHE A 1157 -31.90 6.75 29.05
C PHE A 1157 -31.54 8.12 29.60
N ARG A 1158 -30.49 8.77 29.09
CA ARG A 1158 -30.21 10.17 29.48
C ARG A 1158 -31.32 11.13 29.07
N PHE A 1159 -31.84 11.03 27.86
CA PHE A 1159 -32.89 11.93 27.37
C PHE A 1159 -34.27 11.63 27.97
N ASP A 1160 -34.67 10.37 28.04
CA ASP A 1160 -36.02 10.00 28.46
C ASP A 1160 -36.18 9.70 29.96
N HIS A 1161 -35.10 9.36 30.66
CA HIS A 1161 -35.14 8.98 32.08
C HIS A 1161 -34.43 9.99 32.99
N ASP A 1162 -33.21 10.41 32.63
CA ASP A 1162 -32.42 11.31 33.48
C ASP A 1162 -32.85 12.78 33.29
N GLY A 1163 -33.11 13.22 32.05
CA GLY A 1163 -33.58 14.58 31.70
C GLY A 1163 -35.04 14.90 32.11
N GLY A 1164 -35.72 13.96 32.79
CA GLY A 1164 -37.09 14.12 33.29
C GLY A 1164 -37.22 14.31 34.80
N ARG A 1165 -36.12 14.36 35.57
CA ARG A 1165 -36.15 14.61 37.01
C ARG A 1165 -35.50 15.98 37.32
N PRO A 1166 -36.24 16.95 37.89
CA PRO A 1166 -35.63 18.15 38.46
C PRO A 1166 -34.72 17.82 39.64
#